data_AF-A0A1Z4JQ98-F1
#
_entry.id   AF-A0A1Z4JQ98-F1
#
_cell.length_a   1.000
_cell.length_b   1.000
_cell.length_c   1.000
_cell.angle_alpha   90.00
_cell.angle_beta   90.00
_cell.angle_gamma   90.00
#
_symmetry.space_group_name_H-M   'P 1'
#
loop_
_entity.id
_entity.type
_entity.pdbx_description
1 polymer ?
#
loop_
_entity_poly.entity_id
_entity_poly.type
_entity_poly.pdbx_seq_one_letter_code
_entity_poly.pdbx_strand_id
1 'polypeptide(L)'
;MSQSQPVPKLDLAPKLRRPLSLWNPLDYVRLLYWVFYFPQALRWYVNEFAWKETDFSDTKLWREKLQWVFNNPIQARLWLQGLILQIAAPLLICYVLEIAGLSVSWSGVAFGMAFGMAFGMAFGMAFGMAGGVAGGVAGGVAVGVAGGVAVGVSVAFGMAGGVAGDVAFGVAFGAAGGVAFGVAVGAAGGMAVGVAGGVAVGVAFGVAFGVAFGMTFGTAFDMAVGVAVGVAAGVAFGVAFDVAVGVAVGVAVGMAVGMAFGVAAGVAAGVGFGVAFGVAVLRPENWLWGLRPRIRKLRQQRWLLSHITPFPLPAVEQQVFAWIQQDWKAGLNVANELLKYTLQFIAVIRAVNSALARTSPTTAIAQVASLSDTIWDQTIVKYVSVSLNAALKAEFINKLFILPKFVKRKLLKNINTNFQIDSPTRAAAVGFWFLYQNHAKAAIEAFQVVEDLPHGKEMLLLATILDRAQISDLNEIASLPIPPSPHSPLLRPESWNAIAAIRRASEDIRVVCNAASRTARAFASNRALGDLNSILEAPDQLPKAERDLILSIARTWRDSLLKSVGEIGRIEILKPVQNPYVTGDPVEGSLFVGRDDILKQLEELWFMSDQLQSVVLYGHRRMGKTSLLRNINDRLGSNTQLIYVNLLNLGEVTQGAGEVLLSICDEIAQATNHPAPSDTDLINLPYPTFRRYLQSLIQSPESKGLIIALDEFEKLEDLIKANKLSPDFLSYLRGLVQMSPKIAFAFAGLHTLEEMTEDYFSPFFASVIPIRLSFLDRASTRQLLANPSDDFPLDYAPDLYDEIFDLTAGQPYLVQLLGFQLVRRYNAQVFEQGRDRSHQFSIDDLTAITESSDLYDNGRYYFTGVWQQAAQSPPGQQDILKAIAHQGLSRDVLLQHFDPAQFDTAIEALRRHDVVHEVNQTWCIKVELFRRWVVKYAIENH
;
A
#
# COMPACT_ATOMS: atom_id res chain seq x y z
N MET A 1 43.23 -32.17 21.76
CA MET A 1 42.56 -31.40 20.68
C MET A 1 41.35 -32.17 20.19
N SER A 2 40.15 -31.92 20.74
CA SER A 2 38.92 -32.49 20.20
C SER A 2 38.46 -31.62 19.03
N GLN A 3 38.49 -32.15 17.81
CA GLN A 3 37.87 -31.52 16.65
C GLN A 3 36.37 -31.31 16.96
N SER A 4 35.96 -30.07 17.25
CA SER A 4 34.56 -29.70 17.40
C SER A 4 33.88 -29.90 16.04
N GLN A 5 32.94 -30.83 15.98
CA GLN A 5 32.18 -31.04 14.74
C GLN A 5 31.35 -29.79 14.44
N PRO A 6 31.25 -29.37 13.17
CA PRO A 6 30.41 -28.24 12.80
C PRO A 6 28.94 -28.51 13.13
N VAL A 7 28.20 -27.47 13.53
CA VAL A 7 26.76 -27.57 13.80
C VAL A 7 26.04 -28.12 12.56
N PRO A 8 25.25 -29.20 12.68
CA PRO A 8 24.60 -29.81 11.53
C PRO A 8 23.50 -28.90 10.98
N LYS A 9 23.46 -28.69 9.65
CA LYS A 9 22.28 -28.12 8.98
C LYS A 9 21.20 -29.19 8.92
N LEU A 10 20.26 -29.16 9.86
CA LEU A 10 19.03 -29.95 9.77
C LEU A 10 18.05 -29.25 8.81
N ASP A 11 17.49 -30.04 7.89
CA ASP A 11 16.39 -29.65 7.02
C ASP A 11 15.36 -30.78 7.17
N LEU A 12 14.42 -30.57 8.09
CA LEU A 12 13.36 -31.53 8.40
C LEU A 12 12.09 -31.26 7.56
N ALA A 13 12.15 -30.29 6.64
CA ALA A 13 11.01 -29.91 5.81
C ALA A 13 10.58 -31.06 4.87
N PRO A 14 9.27 -31.33 4.75
CA PRO A 14 8.76 -32.31 3.78
C PRO A 14 9.01 -31.80 2.34
N LYS A 15 9.69 -32.62 1.51
CA LYS A 15 10.13 -32.23 0.16
C LYS A 15 9.06 -32.24 -0.93
N LEU A 16 7.78 -32.01 -0.61
CA LEU A 16 6.70 -32.09 -1.61
C LEU A 16 6.54 -30.75 -2.34
N ARG A 17 7.08 -30.62 -3.55
CA ARG A 17 7.01 -29.37 -4.35
C ARG A 17 5.71 -29.17 -5.14
N ARG A 18 4.70 -30.03 -4.95
CA ARG A 18 3.42 -29.97 -5.66
C ARG A 18 2.24 -30.24 -4.71
N PRO A 19 1.04 -29.71 -4.99
CA PRO A 19 -0.16 -30.07 -4.23
C PRO A 19 -0.49 -31.56 -4.35
N LEU A 20 -1.16 -32.12 -3.34
CA LEU A 20 -1.69 -33.49 -3.35
C LEU A 20 -2.76 -33.61 -4.45
N SER A 21 -2.68 -34.68 -5.24
CA SER A 21 -3.61 -34.98 -6.31
C SER A 21 -4.67 -35.98 -5.86
N LEU A 22 -5.94 -35.74 -6.19
CA LEU A 22 -7.04 -36.68 -5.97
C LEU A 22 -6.89 -37.98 -6.78
N TRP A 23 -6.10 -37.95 -7.86
CA TRP A 23 -5.98 -39.06 -8.80
C TRP A 23 -4.71 -39.90 -8.60
N ASN A 24 -3.84 -39.50 -7.68
CA ASN A 24 -2.60 -40.23 -7.43
C ASN A 24 -2.73 -41.08 -6.15
N PRO A 25 -2.73 -42.43 -6.24
CA PRO A 25 -2.87 -43.30 -5.07
C PRO A 25 -1.72 -43.12 -4.06
N LEU A 26 -0.52 -42.75 -4.51
CA LEU A 26 0.62 -42.50 -3.62
C LEU A 26 0.40 -41.27 -2.73
N ASP A 27 -0.42 -40.31 -3.15
CA ASP A 27 -0.74 -39.13 -2.35
C ASP A 27 -1.69 -39.47 -1.20
N TYR A 28 -2.56 -40.48 -1.35
CA TYR A 28 -3.39 -41.03 -0.25
C TYR A 28 -2.57 -41.81 0.77
N VAL A 29 -1.61 -42.62 0.32
CA VAL A 29 -0.66 -43.32 1.21
C VAL A 29 0.21 -42.31 1.95
N ARG A 30 0.66 -41.26 1.28
CA ARG A 30 1.40 -40.15 1.88
C ARG A 30 0.55 -39.40 2.90
N LEU A 31 -0.73 -39.16 2.61
CA LEU A 31 -1.66 -38.50 3.53
C LEU A 31 -1.90 -39.37 4.78
N LEU A 32 -2.09 -40.68 4.63
CA LEU A 32 -2.12 -41.62 5.77
C LEU A 32 -0.81 -41.56 6.57
N TYR A 33 0.33 -41.57 5.89
CA TYR A 33 1.63 -41.41 6.55
C TYR A 33 1.73 -40.08 7.30
N TRP A 34 1.27 -38.96 6.75
CA TRP A 34 1.22 -37.69 7.47
C TRP A 34 0.28 -37.75 8.66
N VAL A 35 -0.93 -38.29 8.53
CA VAL A 35 -1.89 -38.38 9.63
C VAL A 35 -1.36 -39.19 10.81
N PHE A 36 -0.75 -40.36 10.55
CA PHE A 36 -0.30 -41.27 11.61
C PHE A 36 1.15 -41.06 12.04
N TYR A 37 2.02 -40.64 11.12
CA TYR A 37 3.48 -40.61 11.32
C TYR A 37 4.09 -39.21 11.24
N PHE A 38 3.44 -38.24 10.59
CA PHE A 38 3.99 -36.89 10.48
C PHE A 38 2.89 -35.80 10.41
N PRO A 39 2.09 -35.61 11.48
CA PRO A 39 0.89 -34.76 11.42
C PRO A 39 1.24 -33.27 11.19
N GLN A 40 2.47 -32.88 11.48
CA GLN A 40 2.98 -31.53 11.25
C GLN A 40 3.20 -31.24 9.75
N ALA A 41 3.48 -32.25 8.90
CA ALA A 41 3.51 -32.07 7.45
C ALA A 41 2.15 -31.67 6.88
N LEU A 42 1.05 -32.07 7.53
CA LEU A 42 -0.29 -31.68 7.11
C LEU A 42 -0.51 -30.17 7.34
N ARG A 43 -0.02 -29.63 8.46
CA ARG A 43 -0.04 -28.18 8.73
C ARG A 43 0.88 -27.43 7.78
N TRP A 44 2.07 -27.95 7.55
CA TRP A 44 3.00 -27.39 6.56
C TRP A 44 2.36 -27.34 5.16
N TYR A 45 1.78 -28.45 4.70
CA TYR A 45 1.15 -28.55 3.39
C TYR A 45 0.03 -27.52 3.21
N VAL A 46 -0.78 -27.34 4.26
CA VAL A 46 -1.81 -26.31 4.28
C VAL A 46 -1.17 -24.92 4.23
N ASN A 47 -0.17 -24.61 5.04
CA ASN A 47 0.46 -23.28 5.05
C ASN A 47 1.18 -22.94 3.73
N GLU A 48 1.87 -23.90 3.12
CA GLU A 48 2.65 -23.69 1.89
C GLU A 48 1.76 -23.53 0.66
N PHE A 49 0.71 -24.36 0.55
CA PHE A 49 -0.11 -24.41 -0.66
C PHE A 49 -1.48 -23.73 -0.51
N ALA A 50 -2.00 -23.54 0.70
CA ALA A 50 -3.36 -23.01 0.92
C ALA A 50 -3.41 -21.64 1.63
N TRP A 51 -2.30 -21.11 2.17
CA TRP A 51 -2.29 -19.81 2.86
C TRP A 51 -1.49 -18.75 2.11
N LYS A 52 -2.19 -17.89 1.38
CA LYS A 52 -1.76 -16.52 1.05
C LYS A 52 -2.94 -15.60 1.33
N GLU A 53 -2.77 -14.76 2.36
CA GLU A 53 -3.66 -13.67 2.80
C GLU A 53 -5.13 -13.99 3.12
N THR A 54 -5.50 -13.91 4.40
CA THR A 54 -6.48 -12.92 4.94
C THR A 54 -6.71 -13.14 6.43
N ASP A 55 -6.89 -12.02 7.12
CA ASP A 55 -7.19 -11.89 8.55
C ASP A 55 -8.56 -12.52 8.86
N PHE A 56 -8.62 -13.50 9.77
CA PHE A 56 -9.85 -14.21 10.12
C PHE A 56 -10.15 -14.05 11.61
N SER A 57 -10.24 -12.81 12.06
CA SER A 57 -10.80 -12.44 13.35
C SER A 57 -11.97 -11.48 13.20
N ASP A 58 -13.10 -11.95 12.65
CA ASP A 58 -14.39 -11.57 13.23
C ASP A 58 -15.54 -12.44 12.74
N THR A 59 -16.54 -12.57 13.61
CA THR A 59 -17.71 -13.47 13.53
C THR A 59 -18.45 -13.53 12.18
N LYS A 60 -18.87 -14.75 11.77
CA LYS A 60 -20.07 -15.05 10.94
C LYS A 60 -20.41 -16.55 10.87
N LEU A 61 -21.68 -16.86 10.55
CA LEU A 61 -22.38 -18.17 10.61
C LEU A 61 -21.64 -19.35 9.93
N TRP A 62 -21.91 -20.57 10.42
CA TRP A 62 -21.33 -21.83 9.94
C TRP A 62 -21.46 -22.11 8.42
N ARG A 63 -22.47 -21.54 7.75
CA ARG A 63 -22.68 -21.72 6.30
C ARG A 63 -21.63 -21.01 5.46
N GLU A 64 -21.24 -19.80 5.83
CA GLU A 64 -20.24 -19.01 5.10
C GLU A 64 -18.84 -19.63 5.24
N LYS A 65 -18.54 -20.23 6.40
CA LYS A 65 -17.29 -20.98 6.63
C LYS A 65 -17.19 -22.25 5.78
N LEU A 66 -18.29 -22.98 5.59
CA LEU A 66 -18.32 -24.14 4.68
C LEU A 66 -18.15 -23.72 3.23
N GLN A 67 -18.85 -22.68 2.79
CA GLN A 67 -18.68 -22.13 1.44
C GLN A 67 -17.23 -21.70 1.20
N TRP A 68 -16.56 -21.10 2.19
CA TRP A 68 -15.15 -20.73 2.09
C TRP A 68 -14.21 -21.94 1.92
N VAL A 69 -14.43 -23.04 2.65
CA VAL A 69 -13.61 -24.26 2.51
C VAL A 69 -13.79 -24.90 1.12
N PHE A 70 -15.00 -24.87 0.57
CA PHE A 70 -15.27 -25.37 -0.78
C PHE A 70 -14.79 -24.42 -1.89
N ASN A 71 -14.72 -23.12 -1.63
CA ASN A 71 -14.19 -22.13 -2.57
C ASN A 71 -12.66 -22.23 -2.74
N ASN A 72 -11.95 -22.77 -1.74
CA ASN A 72 -10.51 -23.02 -1.81
C ASN A 72 -10.21 -24.41 -2.40
N PRO A 73 -9.67 -24.51 -3.64
CA PRO A 73 -9.54 -25.79 -4.34
C PRO A 73 -8.60 -26.78 -3.64
N ILE A 74 -7.60 -26.29 -2.89
CA ILE A 74 -6.60 -27.12 -2.21
C ILE A 74 -7.15 -27.69 -0.89
N GLN A 75 -7.93 -26.91 -0.15
CA GLN A 75 -8.57 -27.37 1.09
C GLN A 75 -9.71 -28.35 0.80
N ALA A 76 -10.54 -28.08 -0.22
CA ALA A 76 -11.58 -28.99 -0.67
C ALA A 76 -11.01 -30.36 -1.09
N ARG A 77 -9.88 -30.36 -1.82
CA ARG A 77 -9.18 -31.61 -2.19
C ARG A 77 -8.67 -32.37 -0.98
N LEU A 78 -8.04 -31.69 -0.01
CA LEU A 78 -7.54 -32.33 1.21
C LEU A 78 -8.68 -32.94 2.04
N TRP A 79 -9.81 -32.24 2.12
CA TRP A 79 -11.01 -32.70 2.81
C TRP A 79 -11.61 -33.94 2.13
N LEU A 80 -11.76 -33.90 0.80
CA LEU A 80 -12.21 -35.05 0.00
C LEU A 80 -11.27 -36.25 0.15
N GLN A 81 -9.95 -36.06 0.09
CA GLN A 81 -9.00 -37.16 0.32
C GLN A 81 -9.14 -37.77 1.71
N GLY A 82 -9.34 -36.93 2.73
CA GLY A 82 -9.61 -37.39 4.09
C GLY A 82 -10.88 -38.23 4.22
N LEU A 83 -11.96 -37.83 3.54
CA LEU A 83 -13.22 -38.57 3.53
C LEU A 83 -13.07 -39.91 2.79
N ILE A 84 -12.41 -39.90 1.63
CA ILE A 84 -12.10 -41.13 0.87
C ILE A 84 -11.28 -42.10 1.73
N LEU A 85 -10.27 -41.62 2.45
CA LEU A 85 -9.46 -42.46 3.35
C LEU A 85 -10.27 -43.06 4.50
N GLN A 86 -11.23 -42.31 5.08
CA GLN A 86 -12.09 -42.82 6.14
C GLN A 86 -12.97 -43.99 5.70
N ILE A 87 -13.29 -44.09 4.41
CA ILE A 87 -14.07 -45.18 3.83
C ILE A 87 -13.17 -46.30 3.35
N ALA A 88 -12.16 -45.97 2.53
CA ALA A 88 -11.38 -46.94 1.80
C ALA A 88 -10.39 -47.69 2.70
N ALA A 89 -9.76 -47.01 3.67
CA ALA A 89 -8.72 -47.63 4.49
C ALA A 89 -9.26 -48.74 5.43
N PRO A 90 -10.37 -48.55 6.18
CA PRO A 90 -10.92 -49.63 7.00
C PRO A 90 -11.35 -50.84 6.17
N LEU A 91 -11.99 -50.60 5.01
CA LEU A 91 -12.40 -51.67 4.08
C LEU A 91 -11.20 -52.46 3.56
N LEU A 92 -10.14 -51.77 3.10
CA LEU A 92 -8.91 -52.40 2.62
C LEU A 92 -8.20 -53.19 3.71
N ILE A 93 -8.08 -52.62 4.92
CA ILE A 93 -7.42 -53.30 6.04
C ILE A 93 -8.22 -54.54 6.43
N CYS A 94 -9.54 -54.45 6.56
CA CYS A 94 -10.40 -55.57 6.90
C CYS A 94 -10.35 -56.68 5.83
N TYR A 95 -10.37 -56.30 4.54
CA TYR A 95 -10.22 -57.24 3.44
C TYR A 95 -8.86 -57.97 3.45
N VAL A 96 -7.76 -57.25 3.74
CA VAL A 96 -6.43 -57.84 3.90
C VAL A 96 -6.36 -58.77 5.11
N LEU A 97 -7.01 -58.42 6.23
CA LEU A 97 -7.08 -59.26 7.43
C LEU A 97 -7.89 -60.54 7.19
N GLU A 98 -8.95 -60.46 6.39
CA GLU A 98 -9.75 -61.62 5.98
C GLU A 98 -8.93 -62.57 5.07
N ILE A 99 -8.16 -62.02 4.11
CA ILE A 99 -7.20 -62.80 3.31
C ILE A 99 -6.11 -63.42 4.19
N ALA A 100 -5.70 -62.75 5.27
CA ALA A 100 -4.75 -63.24 6.26
C ALA A 100 -5.34 -64.27 7.24
N GLY A 101 -6.62 -64.65 7.09
CA GLY A 101 -7.28 -65.71 7.87
C GLY A 101 -7.94 -65.24 9.17
N LEU A 102 -8.12 -63.94 9.38
CA LEU A 102 -8.82 -63.39 10.56
C LEU A 102 -10.30 -63.19 10.26
N SER A 103 -11.18 -63.56 11.21
CA SER A 103 -12.62 -63.35 11.08
C SER A 103 -12.97 -61.88 11.23
N VAL A 104 -13.61 -61.30 10.21
CA VAL A 104 -14.02 -59.89 10.16
C VAL A 104 -15.55 -59.77 10.19
N SER A 105 -16.07 -58.92 11.09
CA SER A 105 -17.50 -58.59 11.13
C SER A 105 -17.83 -57.35 10.29
N TRP A 106 -18.33 -57.56 9.07
CA TRP A 106 -18.66 -56.47 8.14
C TRP A 106 -19.73 -55.49 8.68
N SER A 107 -20.64 -55.94 9.54
CA SER A 107 -21.61 -55.08 10.24
C SER A 107 -20.94 -54.17 11.28
N GLY A 108 -19.96 -54.69 12.02
CA GLY A 108 -19.15 -53.92 12.97
C GLY A 108 -18.26 -52.89 12.27
N VAL A 109 -17.68 -53.28 11.12
CA VAL A 109 -16.90 -52.41 10.24
C VAL A 109 -17.76 -51.26 9.69
N ALA A 110 -18.98 -51.54 9.22
CA ALA A 110 -19.93 -50.53 8.74
C ALA A 110 -20.38 -49.57 9.86
N PHE A 111 -20.66 -50.09 11.06
CA PHE A 111 -21.01 -49.27 12.22
C PHE A 111 -19.85 -48.38 12.66
N GLY A 112 -18.63 -48.93 12.74
CA GLY A 112 -17.41 -48.18 13.06
C GLY A 112 -17.12 -47.08 12.04
N MET A 113 -17.36 -47.33 10.75
CA MET A 113 -17.26 -46.31 9.70
C MET A 113 -18.31 -45.21 9.84
N ALA A 114 -19.59 -45.56 10.06
CA ALA A 114 -20.66 -44.57 10.24
C ALA A 114 -20.43 -43.70 11.48
N PHE A 115 -20.00 -44.30 12.58
CA PHE A 115 -19.64 -43.60 13.80
C PHE A 115 -18.39 -42.72 13.60
N GLY A 116 -17.35 -43.25 12.95
CA GLY A 116 -16.13 -42.52 12.62
C GLY A 116 -16.38 -41.31 11.71
N MET A 117 -17.29 -41.43 10.73
CA MET A 117 -17.73 -40.32 9.88
C MET A 117 -18.51 -39.26 10.67
N ALA A 118 -19.51 -39.67 11.45
CA ALA A 118 -20.32 -38.74 12.23
C ALA A 118 -19.47 -37.98 13.25
N PHE A 119 -18.57 -38.68 13.93
CA PHE A 119 -17.65 -38.10 14.89
C PHE A 119 -16.58 -37.25 14.20
N GLY A 120 -15.98 -37.72 13.11
CA GLY A 120 -14.97 -36.97 12.33
C GLY A 120 -15.52 -35.69 11.72
N MET A 121 -16.76 -35.71 11.21
CA MET A 121 -17.47 -34.53 10.73
C MET A 121 -17.81 -33.57 11.88
N ALA A 122 -18.36 -34.06 13.00
CA ALA A 122 -18.73 -33.22 14.14
C ALA A 122 -17.52 -32.58 14.86
N PHE A 123 -16.44 -33.34 15.08
CA PHE A 123 -15.21 -32.85 15.70
C PHE A 123 -14.42 -31.93 14.77
N GLY A 124 -14.36 -32.25 13.47
CA GLY A 124 -13.78 -31.39 12.44
C GLY A 124 -14.52 -30.04 12.34
N MET A 125 -15.84 -30.03 12.51
CA MET A 125 -16.66 -28.82 12.54
C MET A 125 -16.54 -28.01 13.85
N ALA A 126 -16.36 -28.66 15.01
CA ALA A 126 -16.29 -27.98 16.32
C ALA A 126 -14.90 -27.39 16.66
N PHE A 127 -13.81 -28.01 16.20
CA PHE A 127 -12.43 -27.55 16.42
C PHE A 127 -11.84 -26.74 15.25
N GLY A 128 -12.67 -26.33 14.29
CA GLY A 128 -12.33 -25.45 13.17
C GLY A 128 -11.93 -24.01 13.55
N MET A 129 -11.46 -23.79 14.78
CA MET A 129 -10.92 -22.53 15.25
C MET A 129 -9.41 -22.74 15.45
N ALA A 130 -8.61 -22.18 14.54
CA ALA A 130 -7.14 -22.20 14.49
C ALA A 130 -6.41 -23.39 13.79
N GLY A 131 -7.10 -24.32 13.09
CA GLY A 131 -6.43 -25.41 12.34
C GLY A 131 -7.34 -26.28 11.44
N GLY A 132 -8.34 -25.66 10.82
CA GLY A 132 -9.69 -26.23 10.66
C GLY A 132 -9.99 -27.32 9.62
N VAL A 133 -9.06 -27.71 8.74
CA VAL A 133 -9.29 -28.86 7.83
C VAL A 133 -8.30 -29.98 8.11
N ALA A 134 -7.05 -29.63 8.34
CA ALA A 134 -5.98 -30.57 8.69
C ALA A 134 -6.28 -31.36 9.98
N GLY A 135 -6.73 -30.68 11.04
CA GLY A 135 -7.05 -31.33 12.31
C GLY A 135 -8.25 -32.28 12.22
N GLY A 136 -9.29 -31.87 11.49
CA GLY A 136 -10.50 -32.68 11.26
C GLY A 136 -10.23 -33.92 10.39
N VAL A 137 -9.46 -33.76 9.31
CA VAL A 137 -9.03 -34.88 8.45
C VAL A 137 -8.15 -35.86 9.25
N ALA A 138 -7.17 -35.36 10.00
CA ALA A 138 -6.29 -36.21 10.79
C ALA A 138 -7.04 -36.97 11.90
N GLY A 139 -7.89 -36.28 12.66
CA GLY A 139 -8.69 -36.89 13.72
C GLY A 139 -9.72 -37.89 13.18
N GLY A 140 -10.46 -37.52 12.13
CA GLY A 140 -11.47 -38.38 11.53
C GLY A 140 -10.89 -39.63 10.84
N VAL A 141 -9.76 -39.50 10.12
CA VAL A 141 -9.05 -40.66 9.53
C VAL A 141 -8.49 -41.55 10.64
N ALA A 142 -7.86 -41.00 11.68
CA ALA A 142 -7.31 -41.80 12.77
C ALA A 142 -8.39 -42.58 13.54
N VAL A 143 -9.50 -41.91 13.91
CA VAL A 143 -10.60 -42.52 14.65
C VAL A 143 -11.42 -43.47 13.78
N GLY A 144 -11.68 -43.13 12.52
CA GLY A 144 -12.42 -43.98 11.58
C GLY A 144 -11.68 -45.27 11.24
N VAL A 145 -10.36 -45.19 11.00
CA VAL A 145 -9.52 -46.37 10.74
C VAL A 145 -9.35 -47.22 12.00
N ALA A 146 -9.07 -46.63 13.15
CA ALA A 146 -8.91 -47.38 14.40
C ALA A 146 -10.23 -48.03 14.85
N GLY A 147 -11.35 -47.29 14.79
CA GLY A 147 -12.68 -47.76 15.19
C GLY A 147 -13.22 -48.85 14.26
N GLY A 148 -13.11 -48.66 12.94
CA GLY A 148 -13.56 -49.66 11.96
C GLY A 148 -12.80 -50.98 12.06
N VAL A 149 -11.48 -50.94 12.29
CA VAL A 149 -10.65 -52.15 12.42
C VAL A 149 -10.81 -52.82 13.79
N ALA A 150 -10.85 -52.05 14.88
CA ALA A 150 -10.95 -52.61 16.24
C ALA A 150 -12.31 -53.26 16.54
N VAL A 151 -13.40 -52.74 15.95
CA VAL A 151 -14.74 -53.32 16.10
C VAL A 151 -14.97 -54.47 15.10
N GLY A 152 -14.32 -54.43 13.93
CA GLY A 152 -14.40 -55.47 12.91
C GLY A 152 -13.70 -56.77 13.31
N VAL A 153 -12.57 -56.69 14.02
CA VAL A 153 -11.77 -57.83 14.48
C VAL A 153 -12.24 -58.25 15.89
N SER A 154 -13.36 -58.96 15.98
CA SER A 154 -13.72 -59.66 17.21
C SER A 154 -12.90 -60.96 17.32
N VAL A 155 -11.96 -61.00 18.27
CA VAL A 155 -11.26 -62.24 18.62
C VAL A 155 -12.28 -63.18 19.26
N ALA A 156 -12.61 -64.25 18.55
CA ALA A 156 -13.51 -65.30 18.99
C ALA A 156 -12.98 -65.94 20.28
N PHE A 157 -13.81 -65.95 21.33
CA PHE A 157 -13.79 -66.99 22.33
C PHE A 157 -15.17 -67.65 22.41
N GLY A 158 -15.22 -68.88 21.89
CA GLY A 158 -15.90 -70.02 22.53
C GLY A 158 -17.43 -70.07 22.54
N MET A 159 -17.97 -70.96 21.72
CA MET A 159 -19.34 -71.45 21.67
C MET A 159 -19.96 -71.91 23.01
N ALA A 160 -21.26 -71.62 23.18
CA ALA A 160 -22.37 -72.47 23.68
C ALA A 160 -23.53 -71.51 24.04
N GLY A 161 -24.72 -71.54 23.46
CA GLY A 161 -25.65 -72.67 23.38
C GLY A 161 -26.77 -72.48 24.43
N GLY A 162 -27.90 -71.89 24.01
CA GLY A 162 -29.25 -72.18 24.54
C GLY A 162 -29.64 -71.74 25.96
N VAL A 163 -30.59 -70.80 26.02
CA VAL A 163 -31.75 -70.71 26.93
C VAL A 163 -31.71 -71.57 28.21
N ALA A 164 -31.60 -70.93 29.39
CA ALA A 164 -32.41 -71.19 30.58
C ALA A 164 -31.94 -70.37 31.79
N GLY A 165 -32.91 -69.81 32.54
CA GLY A 165 -32.87 -69.85 34.00
C GLY A 165 -32.15 -68.73 34.74
N ASP A 166 -32.96 -67.72 35.10
CA ASP A 166 -33.00 -67.04 36.40
C ASP A 166 -32.06 -67.51 37.54
N VAL A 167 -31.45 -66.48 38.14
CA VAL A 167 -31.32 -66.25 39.58
C VAL A 167 -30.56 -67.30 40.40
N ALA A 168 -29.30 -66.95 40.73
CA ALA A 168 -28.73 -67.20 42.05
C ALA A 168 -27.60 -66.22 42.36
N PHE A 169 -27.81 -65.42 43.42
CA PHE A 169 -26.82 -64.65 44.21
C PHE A 169 -25.96 -63.61 43.47
N GLY A 170 -26.06 -62.30 43.74
CA GLY A 170 -26.34 -61.69 45.03
C GLY A 170 -25.07 -61.62 45.88
N VAL A 171 -24.61 -60.39 46.08
CA VAL A 171 -23.75 -59.93 47.19
C VAL A 171 -22.24 -60.15 47.03
N ALA A 172 -21.54 -59.14 46.52
CA ALA A 172 -20.53 -58.41 47.29
C ALA A 172 -20.08 -57.15 46.54
N PHE A 173 -20.08 -56.02 47.27
CA PHE A 173 -19.52 -54.71 46.90
C PHE A 173 -20.35 -53.76 46.02
N GLY A 174 -21.58 -53.50 46.46
CA GLY A 174 -22.13 -52.15 46.48
C GLY A 174 -21.90 -51.48 47.83
N ALA A 175 -20.66 -51.10 48.16
CA ALA A 175 -20.34 -50.24 49.31
C ALA A 175 -18.89 -49.71 49.20
N ALA A 176 -18.74 -48.55 48.55
CA ALA A 176 -17.69 -47.52 48.71
C ALA A 176 -17.40 -46.85 47.36
N GLY A 177 -18.03 -45.70 47.10
CA GLY A 177 -17.65 -44.84 45.98
C GLY A 177 -18.75 -43.93 45.42
N GLY A 178 -20.02 -44.16 45.75
CA GLY A 178 -21.15 -43.39 45.20
C GLY A 178 -21.58 -42.14 46.00
N VAL A 179 -21.11 -41.97 47.23
CA VAL A 179 -21.68 -40.96 48.17
C VAL A 179 -20.77 -39.73 48.40
N ALA A 180 -19.56 -39.67 47.84
CA ALA A 180 -18.65 -38.56 48.13
C ALA A 180 -18.63 -37.40 47.11
N PHE A 181 -19.42 -37.40 46.03
CA PHE A 181 -19.43 -36.26 45.09
C PHE A 181 -20.80 -35.81 44.56
N GLY A 182 -21.89 -36.48 44.95
CA GLY A 182 -23.25 -36.16 44.47
C GLY A 182 -23.99 -35.07 45.23
N VAL A 183 -23.53 -34.66 46.42
CA VAL A 183 -24.34 -33.80 47.32
C VAL A 183 -23.80 -32.36 47.46
N ALA A 184 -22.61 -32.03 46.96
CA ALA A 184 -22.03 -30.70 47.21
C ALA A 184 -22.27 -29.63 46.12
N VAL A 185 -22.87 -29.94 44.97
CA VAL A 185 -23.24 -28.91 43.95
C VAL A 185 -24.58 -29.23 43.26
N GLY A 186 -25.54 -29.75 44.03
CA GLY A 186 -26.96 -29.89 43.61
C GLY A 186 -27.84 -28.71 44.05
N ALA A 187 -27.27 -27.69 44.70
CA ALA A 187 -28.02 -26.56 45.23
C ALA A 187 -27.34 -25.23 44.90
N ALA A 188 -27.31 -24.88 43.60
CA ALA A 188 -27.36 -23.51 43.07
C ALA A 188 -27.11 -23.55 41.55
N GLY A 189 -28.17 -23.40 40.75
CA GLY A 189 -28.04 -23.15 39.30
C GLY A 189 -28.88 -24.05 38.38
N GLY A 190 -29.86 -24.79 38.88
CA GLY A 190 -30.91 -25.38 38.05
C GLY A 190 -31.96 -24.31 37.74
N MET A 191 -31.80 -23.61 36.62
CA MET A 191 -32.82 -22.94 35.79
C MET A 191 -32.13 -21.85 34.96
N ALA A 192 -31.76 -22.15 33.70
CA ALA A 192 -31.67 -21.18 32.59
C ALA A 192 -31.04 -21.74 31.29
N VAL A 193 -30.34 -22.90 31.31
CA VAL A 193 -29.65 -23.40 30.09
C VAL A 193 -29.87 -24.92 29.90
N GLY A 194 -31.10 -25.37 30.06
CA GLY A 194 -31.51 -26.76 29.81
C GLY A 194 -32.37 -26.96 28.56
N VAL A 195 -32.86 -25.89 27.92
CA VAL A 195 -33.96 -26.01 26.95
C VAL A 195 -33.54 -25.70 25.49
N ALA A 196 -32.40 -25.03 25.26
CA ALA A 196 -32.02 -24.65 23.89
C ALA A 196 -31.08 -25.65 23.16
N GLY A 197 -30.43 -26.58 23.86
CA GLY A 197 -29.46 -27.51 23.28
C GLY A 197 -29.95 -28.95 23.07
N GLY A 198 -30.89 -29.42 23.91
CA GLY A 198 -31.37 -30.81 23.88
C GLY A 198 -32.41 -31.09 22.79
N VAL A 199 -33.17 -30.08 22.35
CA VAL A 199 -34.30 -30.27 21.44
C VAL A 199 -33.86 -30.34 19.97
N ALA A 200 -32.80 -29.62 19.58
CA ALA A 200 -32.39 -29.58 18.17
C ALA A 200 -31.67 -30.85 17.69
N VAL A 201 -30.98 -31.56 18.57
CA VAL A 201 -30.22 -32.79 18.20
C VAL A 201 -31.06 -34.06 18.40
N GLY A 202 -31.98 -34.07 19.38
CA GLY A 202 -32.88 -35.21 19.60
C GLY A 202 -33.97 -35.37 18.53
N VAL A 203 -34.49 -34.26 17.99
CA VAL A 203 -35.57 -34.30 16.99
C VAL A 203 -35.06 -34.69 15.61
N ALA A 204 -33.85 -34.28 15.21
CA ALA A 204 -33.31 -34.63 13.90
C ALA A 204 -32.96 -36.14 13.76
N PHE A 205 -32.47 -36.77 14.83
CA PHE A 205 -32.14 -38.20 14.83
C PHE A 205 -33.35 -39.11 15.10
N GLY A 206 -34.34 -38.67 15.89
CA GLY A 206 -35.56 -39.44 16.14
C GLY A 206 -36.51 -39.51 14.93
N VAL A 207 -36.61 -38.44 14.14
CA VAL A 207 -37.56 -38.37 13.02
C VAL A 207 -37.05 -39.14 11.79
N ALA A 208 -35.75 -39.17 11.52
CA ALA A 208 -35.21 -39.89 10.36
C ALA A 208 -35.34 -41.42 10.48
N PHE A 209 -35.22 -41.96 11.71
CA PHE A 209 -35.35 -43.41 11.95
C PHE A 209 -36.78 -43.86 12.26
N GLY A 210 -37.63 -43.01 12.86
CA GLY A 210 -39.04 -43.33 13.13
C GLY A 210 -39.91 -43.38 11.87
N VAL A 211 -39.60 -42.58 10.85
CA VAL A 211 -40.42 -42.46 9.64
C VAL A 211 -40.14 -43.58 8.62
N ALA A 212 -38.93 -44.15 8.61
CA ALA A 212 -38.59 -45.26 7.70
C ALA A 212 -39.19 -46.61 8.12
N PHE A 213 -39.49 -46.81 9.42
CA PHE A 213 -40.10 -48.04 9.94
C PHE A 213 -41.62 -47.93 10.23
N GLY A 214 -42.17 -46.72 10.34
CA GLY A 214 -43.61 -46.50 10.58
C GLY A 214 -44.50 -46.66 9.34
N MET A 215 -43.95 -46.54 8.13
CA MET A 215 -44.74 -46.57 6.89
C MET A 215 -45.02 -47.96 6.30
N THR A 216 -44.46 -49.05 6.86
CA THR A 216 -44.72 -50.41 6.36
C THR A 216 -45.73 -51.20 7.19
N PHE A 217 -46.25 -50.67 8.32
CA PHE A 217 -47.22 -51.36 9.18
C PHE A 217 -48.45 -50.54 9.61
N GLY A 218 -48.56 -49.27 9.23
CA GLY A 218 -49.61 -48.36 9.73
C GLY A 218 -50.96 -48.36 8.99
N THR A 219 -51.13 -49.11 7.90
CA THR A 219 -52.34 -49.02 7.04
C THR A 219 -53.33 -50.19 7.24
N ALA A 220 -53.42 -50.77 8.44
CA ALA A 220 -54.31 -51.91 8.68
C ALA A 220 -55.38 -51.71 9.76
N PHE A 221 -55.45 -50.58 10.48
CA PHE A 221 -56.49 -50.39 11.49
C PHE A 221 -57.00 -48.94 11.53
N ASP A 222 -57.71 -48.58 10.46
CA ASP A 222 -58.57 -47.41 10.40
C ASP A 222 -60.02 -47.92 10.33
N MET A 223 -60.70 -48.01 11.47
CA MET A 223 -62.18 -48.02 11.59
C MET A 223 -62.61 -48.31 13.03
N ALA A 224 -63.00 -47.26 13.76
CA ALA A 224 -64.29 -47.20 14.46
C ALA A 224 -64.38 -45.88 15.25
N VAL A 225 -65.17 -44.94 14.70
CA VAL A 225 -66.23 -44.15 15.38
C VAL A 225 -65.99 -43.80 16.86
N GLY A 226 -66.09 -42.57 17.33
CA GLY A 226 -66.67 -41.37 16.77
C GLY A 226 -66.94 -40.35 17.90
N VAL A 227 -66.78 -39.09 17.53
CA VAL A 227 -67.28 -37.83 18.11
C VAL A 227 -68.23 -37.91 19.32
N ALA A 228 -67.88 -37.26 20.43
CA ALA A 228 -68.83 -36.48 21.25
C ALA A 228 -68.11 -35.45 22.15
N VAL A 229 -68.38 -34.17 21.87
CA VAL A 229 -68.42 -32.97 22.72
C VAL A 229 -68.21 -33.23 24.22
N GLY A 230 -67.30 -32.55 24.93
CA GLY A 230 -67.56 -31.19 25.39
C GLY A 230 -66.62 -30.75 26.52
N VAL A 231 -66.29 -29.48 26.46
CA VAL A 231 -65.42 -28.71 27.36
C VAL A 231 -65.97 -28.68 28.79
N ALA A 232 -65.11 -28.98 29.77
CA ALA A 232 -64.90 -28.22 31.02
C ALA A 232 -64.41 -29.14 32.17
N ALA A 233 -63.36 -28.67 32.86
CA ALA A 233 -62.77 -29.18 34.11
C ALA A 233 -62.11 -30.58 34.01
N GLY A 234 -60.81 -30.76 34.25
CA GLY A 234 -59.98 -30.08 35.24
C GLY A 234 -59.75 -31.01 36.42
N VAL A 235 -58.71 -31.84 36.31
CA VAL A 235 -57.96 -32.45 37.42
C VAL A 235 -58.75 -33.40 38.34
N ALA A 236 -58.85 -34.68 37.97
CA ALA A 236 -59.10 -35.75 38.96
C ALA A 236 -58.70 -37.19 38.55
N PHE A 237 -58.11 -37.44 37.35
CA PHE A 237 -57.85 -38.83 36.89
C PHE A 237 -56.48 -39.07 36.24
N GLY A 238 -55.43 -38.33 36.64
CA GLY A 238 -54.09 -38.45 36.04
C GLY A 238 -53.02 -39.18 36.88
N VAL A 239 -53.32 -39.69 38.08
CA VAL A 239 -52.27 -40.18 39.01
C VAL A 239 -52.16 -41.71 39.08
N ALA A 240 -53.12 -42.46 38.53
CA ALA A 240 -53.12 -43.92 38.63
C ALA A 240 -52.61 -44.66 37.37
N PHE A 241 -52.40 -43.99 36.23
CA PHE A 241 -51.98 -44.66 34.98
C PHE A 241 -50.59 -44.25 34.44
N ASP A 242 -50.00 -43.14 34.90
CA ASP A 242 -48.66 -42.71 34.45
C ASP A 242 -47.50 -43.46 35.15
N VAL A 243 -47.74 -44.06 36.32
CA VAL A 243 -46.67 -44.72 37.09
C VAL A 243 -46.44 -46.17 36.65
N ALA A 244 -47.46 -46.86 36.14
CA ALA A 244 -47.35 -48.29 35.82
C ALA A 244 -46.70 -48.57 34.46
N VAL A 245 -46.93 -47.74 33.44
CA VAL A 245 -46.38 -47.97 32.09
C VAL A 245 -45.04 -47.26 31.88
N GLY A 246 -44.80 -46.12 32.54
CA GLY A 246 -43.54 -45.37 32.43
C GLY A 246 -42.34 -46.09 33.07
N VAL A 247 -42.55 -46.81 34.18
CA VAL A 247 -41.46 -47.47 34.93
C VAL A 247 -41.09 -48.83 34.33
N ALA A 248 -42.07 -49.62 33.87
CA ALA A 248 -41.80 -50.95 33.33
C ALA A 248 -41.06 -50.92 31.98
N VAL A 249 -41.44 -49.99 31.08
CA VAL A 249 -40.80 -49.86 29.75
C VAL A 249 -39.50 -49.04 29.83
N GLY A 250 -39.45 -48.01 30.69
CA GLY A 250 -38.27 -47.17 30.87
C GLY A 250 -37.07 -47.91 31.48
N VAL A 251 -37.31 -48.82 32.44
CA VAL A 251 -36.23 -49.56 33.12
C VAL A 251 -35.75 -50.76 32.28
N ALA A 252 -36.65 -51.48 31.61
CA ALA A 252 -36.27 -52.64 30.80
C ALA A 252 -35.46 -52.26 29.56
N VAL A 253 -35.86 -51.19 28.85
CA VAL A 253 -35.13 -50.70 27.66
C VAL A 253 -33.89 -49.89 28.07
N GLY A 254 -33.95 -49.14 29.17
CA GLY A 254 -32.83 -48.35 29.69
C GLY A 254 -31.66 -49.20 30.20
N MET A 255 -31.93 -50.32 30.89
CA MET A 255 -30.88 -51.20 31.40
C MET A 255 -30.29 -52.12 30.32
N ALA A 256 -31.11 -52.67 29.42
CA ALA A 256 -30.64 -53.57 28.38
C ALA A 256 -29.78 -52.85 27.33
N VAL A 257 -30.19 -51.65 26.90
CA VAL A 257 -29.44 -50.84 25.92
C VAL A 257 -28.27 -50.11 26.60
N GLY A 258 -28.44 -49.63 27.84
CA GLY A 258 -27.40 -48.91 28.57
C GLY A 258 -26.19 -49.76 28.99
N MET A 259 -26.40 -51.00 29.43
CA MET A 259 -25.28 -51.88 29.86
C MET A 259 -24.59 -52.59 28.69
N ALA A 260 -25.34 -53.04 27.67
CA ALA A 260 -24.74 -53.70 26.50
C ALA A 260 -23.90 -52.73 25.65
N PHE A 261 -24.39 -51.51 25.38
CA PHE A 261 -23.59 -50.50 24.67
C PHE A 261 -22.55 -49.83 25.56
N GLY A 262 -22.85 -49.55 26.83
CA GLY A 262 -21.93 -48.83 27.72
C GLY A 262 -20.64 -49.60 28.03
N VAL A 263 -20.73 -50.91 28.23
CA VAL A 263 -19.57 -51.75 28.56
C VAL A 263 -18.80 -52.18 27.32
N ALA A 264 -19.49 -52.60 26.25
CA ALA A 264 -18.82 -53.01 25.01
C ALA A 264 -18.14 -51.83 24.29
N ALA A 265 -18.83 -50.69 24.16
CA ALA A 265 -18.22 -49.49 23.58
C ALA A 265 -17.18 -48.87 24.52
N GLY A 266 -17.40 -48.90 25.84
CA GLY A 266 -16.46 -48.37 26.83
C GLY A 266 -15.14 -49.14 26.90
N VAL A 267 -15.17 -50.47 26.81
CA VAL A 267 -13.97 -51.31 26.85
C VAL A 267 -13.29 -51.38 25.48
N ALA A 268 -14.02 -51.51 24.38
CA ALA A 268 -13.43 -51.53 23.04
C ALA A 268 -12.83 -50.16 22.66
N ALA A 269 -13.53 -49.06 22.97
CA ALA A 269 -12.95 -47.73 22.83
C ALA A 269 -11.83 -47.51 23.85
N GLY A 270 -12.01 -47.83 25.14
CA GLY A 270 -10.99 -47.59 26.16
C GLY A 270 -9.66 -48.32 25.92
N VAL A 271 -9.72 -49.60 25.55
CA VAL A 271 -8.53 -50.44 25.29
C VAL A 271 -7.97 -50.19 23.90
N GLY A 272 -8.80 -50.06 22.88
CA GLY A 272 -8.36 -49.75 21.52
C GLY A 272 -7.70 -48.37 21.41
N PHE A 273 -8.31 -47.34 22.00
CA PHE A 273 -7.72 -46.00 22.09
C PHE A 273 -6.50 -45.98 23.01
N GLY A 274 -6.54 -46.67 24.16
CA GLY A 274 -5.43 -46.73 25.11
C GLY A 274 -4.18 -47.39 24.56
N VAL A 275 -4.31 -48.52 23.85
CA VAL A 275 -3.19 -49.26 23.25
C VAL A 275 -2.70 -48.58 21.97
N ALA A 276 -3.59 -48.09 21.10
CA ALA A 276 -3.19 -47.35 19.90
C ALA A 276 -2.50 -46.03 20.27
N PHE A 277 -3.02 -45.28 21.24
CA PHE A 277 -2.38 -44.06 21.74
C PHE A 277 -1.07 -44.38 22.49
N GLY A 278 -1.05 -45.42 23.33
CA GLY A 278 0.12 -45.82 24.11
C GLY A 278 1.29 -46.37 23.28
N VAL A 279 1.02 -47.13 22.22
CA VAL A 279 2.08 -47.76 21.40
C VAL A 279 2.40 -46.93 20.15
N ALA A 280 1.39 -46.38 19.45
CA ALA A 280 1.63 -45.65 18.21
C ALA A 280 2.04 -44.18 18.44
N VAL A 281 1.50 -43.52 19.46
CA VAL A 281 1.77 -42.08 19.75
C VAL A 281 2.90 -41.90 20.76
N LEU A 282 2.95 -42.67 21.86
CA LEU A 282 3.97 -42.47 22.89
C LEU A 282 5.35 -43.09 22.54
N ARG A 283 5.42 -44.08 21.64
CA ARG A 283 6.67 -44.70 21.14
C ARG A 283 7.73 -44.93 22.25
N PRO A 284 7.40 -45.68 23.33
CA PRO A 284 8.27 -45.88 24.48
C PRO A 284 9.65 -46.45 24.11
N GLU A 285 9.75 -47.19 23.00
CA GLU A 285 11.00 -47.68 22.42
C GLU A 285 12.01 -46.55 22.14
N ASN A 286 11.58 -45.41 21.63
CA ASN A 286 12.47 -44.29 21.30
C ASN A 286 12.99 -43.59 22.57
N TRP A 287 12.14 -43.49 23.59
CA TRP A 287 12.52 -42.94 24.91
C TRP A 287 13.52 -43.87 25.62
N LEU A 288 13.32 -45.19 25.57
CA LEU A 288 14.24 -46.20 26.08
C LEU A 288 15.62 -46.17 25.39
N TRP A 289 15.66 -45.87 24.09
CA TRP A 289 16.91 -45.71 23.34
C TRP A 289 17.63 -44.41 23.72
N GLY A 290 16.89 -43.33 23.97
CA GLY A 290 17.43 -42.05 24.45
C GLY A 290 18.02 -42.10 25.86
N LEU A 291 17.59 -43.03 26.71
CA LEU A 291 18.10 -43.24 28.07
C LEU A 291 19.46 -43.95 28.14
N ARG A 292 20.02 -44.47 27.03
CA ARG A 292 21.31 -45.18 27.03
C ARG A 292 22.48 -44.21 26.74
N PRO A 293 23.31 -43.83 27.74
CA PRO A 293 24.37 -42.84 27.56
C PRO A 293 25.61 -43.33 26.78
N ARG A 294 25.65 -44.57 26.29
CA ARG A 294 26.90 -45.28 25.92
C ARG A 294 26.98 -45.86 24.51
N ILE A 295 26.43 -45.19 23.50
CA ILE A 295 26.66 -45.55 22.08
C ILE A 295 27.15 -44.32 21.30
N ARG A 296 28.46 -44.08 21.34
CA ARG A 296 29.19 -43.00 20.64
C ARG A 296 29.25 -43.17 19.10
N LYS A 297 28.52 -44.13 18.50
CA LYS A 297 28.60 -44.49 17.08
C LYS A 297 27.22 -44.60 16.40
N LEU A 298 26.36 -43.59 16.55
CA LEU A 298 25.17 -43.40 15.69
C LEU A 298 25.21 -42.00 15.06
N ARG A 299 26.30 -41.76 14.35
CA ARG A 299 26.71 -40.44 13.81
C ARG A 299 25.99 -40.05 12.51
N GLN A 300 25.02 -40.80 11.98
CA GLN A 300 24.53 -40.52 10.61
C GLN A 300 23.09 -40.87 10.22
N GLN A 301 22.18 -41.24 11.13
CA GLN A 301 20.82 -41.63 10.68
C GLN A 301 19.75 -40.56 10.90
N ARG A 302 19.31 -39.99 9.77
CA ARG A 302 18.08 -39.21 9.50
C ARG A 302 16.76 -39.81 10.06
N TRP A 303 16.81 -40.93 10.78
CA TRP A 303 15.66 -41.78 11.12
C TRP A 303 15.36 -41.89 12.63
N LEU A 304 16.13 -41.22 13.50
CA LEU A 304 16.02 -41.38 14.96
C LEU A 304 15.44 -40.18 15.73
N LEU A 305 15.13 -39.05 15.06
CA LEU A 305 14.29 -38.02 15.66
C LEU A 305 12.83 -38.42 15.42
N SER A 306 12.20 -39.00 16.44
CA SER A 306 10.78 -39.31 16.38
C SER A 306 9.97 -38.01 16.34
N HIS A 307 9.27 -37.77 15.23
CA HIS A 307 8.49 -36.55 15.00
C HIS A 307 7.19 -36.49 15.84
N ILE A 308 6.93 -37.53 16.66
CA ILE A 308 5.64 -37.79 17.33
C ILE A 308 5.76 -37.97 18.84
N THR A 309 6.95 -37.98 19.45
CA THR A 309 7.05 -38.18 20.91
C THR A 309 6.75 -36.88 21.66
N PRO A 310 5.66 -36.79 22.45
CA PRO A 310 5.36 -35.61 23.27
C PRO A 310 6.30 -35.48 24.49
N PHE A 311 7.00 -36.56 24.86
CA PHE A 311 8.00 -36.52 25.93
C PHE A 311 9.35 -36.00 25.43
N PRO A 312 10.03 -35.14 26.23
CA PRO A 312 11.34 -34.63 25.88
C PRO A 312 12.36 -35.78 25.83
N LEU A 313 13.07 -35.92 24.71
CA LEU A 313 14.16 -36.90 24.57
C LEU A 313 15.38 -36.40 25.39
N PRO A 314 15.89 -37.19 26.35
CA PRO A 314 16.88 -36.70 27.33
C PRO A 314 18.21 -36.23 26.73
N ALA A 315 18.60 -36.73 25.55
CA ALA A 315 19.84 -36.33 24.87
C ALA A 315 19.71 -35.06 24.02
N VAL A 316 18.50 -34.71 23.57
CA VAL A 316 18.27 -33.58 22.63
C VAL A 316 18.53 -32.25 23.30
N GLU A 317 18.11 -32.08 24.56
CA GLU A 317 18.35 -30.88 25.36
C GLU A 317 19.86 -30.55 25.44
N GLN A 318 20.69 -31.54 25.78
CA GLN A 318 22.14 -31.37 25.90
C GLN A 318 22.83 -31.08 24.56
N GLN A 319 22.37 -31.71 23.47
CA GLN A 319 22.92 -31.49 22.13
C GLN A 319 22.57 -30.10 21.59
N VAL A 320 21.30 -29.69 21.69
CA VAL A 320 20.86 -28.35 21.27
C VAL A 320 21.58 -27.28 22.09
N PHE A 321 21.72 -27.49 23.40
CA PHE A 321 22.52 -26.60 24.25
C PHE A 321 23.98 -26.49 23.77
N ALA A 322 24.63 -27.63 23.47
CA ALA A 322 26.01 -27.64 22.98
C ALA A 322 26.16 -26.92 21.62
N TRP A 323 25.19 -27.09 20.71
CA TRP A 323 25.21 -26.40 19.42
C TRP A 323 24.99 -24.89 19.55
N ILE A 324 24.07 -24.45 20.41
CA ILE A 324 23.85 -23.01 20.69
C ILE A 324 25.10 -22.37 21.29
N GLN A 325 25.81 -23.08 22.19
CA GLN A 325 27.06 -22.59 22.77
C GLN A 325 28.22 -22.54 21.76
N GLN A 326 28.21 -23.42 20.76
CA GLN A 326 29.24 -23.46 19.73
C GLN A 326 29.04 -22.37 18.66
N ASP A 327 27.81 -22.22 18.17
CA ASP A 327 27.41 -21.18 17.22
C ASP A 327 25.95 -20.81 17.51
N TRP A 328 25.75 -19.59 18.01
CA TRP A 328 24.43 -19.08 18.40
C TRP A 328 23.43 -19.16 17.24
N LYS A 329 23.80 -18.66 16.05
CA LYS A 329 22.88 -18.55 14.91
C LYS A 329 22.61 -19.92 14.30
N ALA A 330 23.63 -20.74 14.10
CA ALA A 330 23.45 -22.10 13.57
C ALA A 330 22.68 -22.99 14.55
N GLY A 331 22.97 -22.89 15.86
CA GLY A 331 22.26 -23.63 16.90
C GLY A 331 20.79 -23.23 17.02
N LEU A 332 20.46 -21.94 16.90
CA LEU A 332 19.09 -21.47 16.86
C LEU A 332 18.32 -21.92 15.61
N ASN A 333 18.97 -22.01 14.45
CA ASN A 333 18.36 -22.57 13.25
C ASN A 333 17.98 -24.05 13.46
N VAL A 334 18.85 -24.83 14.10
CA VAL A 334 18.55 -26.22 14.45
C VAL A 334 17.40 -26.31 15.46
N ALA A 335 17.42 -25.44 16.48
CA ALA A 335 16.32 -25.34 17.43
C ALA A 335 14.99 -25.00 16.73
N ASN A 336 15.02 -24.08 15.76
CA ASN A 336 13.85 -23.68 14.97
C ASN A 336 13.29 -24.84 14.13
N GLU A 337 14.15 -25.60 13.45
CA GLU A 337 13.76 -26.80 12.71
C GLU A 337 13.14 -27.87 13.61
N LEU A 338 13.72 -28.09 14.80
CA LEU A 338 13.15 -28.99 15.80
C LEU A 338 11.77 -28.51 16.29
N LEU A 339 11.56 -27.21 16.44
CA LEU A 339 10.27 -26.66 16.87
C LEU A 339 9.20 -26.75 15.78
N LYS A 340 9.58 -26.51 14.52
CA LYS A 340 8.67 -26.61 13.36
C LYS A 340 8.23 -28.04 13.08
N TYR A 341 9.16 -29.00 13.21
CA TYR A 341 8.99 -30.36 12.68
C TYR A 341 9.08 -31.48 13.72
N THR A 342 9.23 -31.16 15.02
CA THR A 342 9.14 -32.16 16.09
C THR A 342 8.27 -31.66 17.25
N LEU A 343 7.84 -32.56 18.14
CA LEU A 343 7.10 -32.20 19.37
C LEU A 343 8.03 -31.92 20.57
N GLN A 344 9.32 -31.65 20.34
CA GLN A 344 10.35 -31.48 21.38
C GLN A 344 10.40 -30.08 22.02
N PHE A 345 9.25 -29.41 22.14
CA PHE A 345 9.12 -28.04 22.64
C PHE A 345 9.80 -27.81 24.01
N ILE A 346 9.56 -28.72 24.96
CA ILE A 346 10.10 -28.63 26.33
C ILE A 346 11.62 -28.73 26.34
N ALA A 347 12.20 -29.64 25.54
CA ALA A 347 13.65 -29.83 25.47
C ALA A 347 14.36 -28.62 24.85
N VAL A 348 13.77 -28.04 23.80
CA VAL A 348 14.32 -26.84 23.15
C VAL A 348 14.28 -25.63 24.09
N ILE A 349 13.18 -25.39 24.80
CA ILE A 349 13.09 -24.28 25.76
C ILE A 349 14.13 -24.43 26.87
N ARG A 350 14.27 -25.63 27.46
CA ARG A 350 15.26 -25.84 28.51
C ARG A 350 16.70 -25.62 28.01
N ALA A 351 17.00 -26.06 26.79
CA ALA A 351 18.29 -25.82 26.16
C ALA A 351 18.56 -24.33 25.94
N VAL A 352 17.59 -23.58 25.40
CA VAL A 352 17.68 -22.13 25.18
C VAL A 352 17.81 -21.38 26.50
N ASN A 353 16.99 -21.69 27.51
CA ASN A 353 17.05 -21.08 28.84
C ASN A 353 18.41 -21.33 29.51
N SER A 354 18.95 -22.55 29.39
CA SER A 354 20.26 -22.90 29.91
C SER A 354 21.40 -22.16 29.19
N ALA A 355 21.26 -21.92 27.88
CA ALA A 355 22.23 -21.16 27.10
C ALA A 355 22.20 -19.66 27.44
N LEU A 356 21.00 -19.07 27.53
CA LEU A 356 20.80 -17.68 27.93
C LEU A 356 21.28 -17.41 29.35
N ALA A 357 21.11 -18.36 30.27
CA ALA A 357 21.62 -18.24 31.65
C ALA A 357 23.15 -18.15 31.74
N ARG A 358 23.89 -18.58 30.71
CA ARG A 358 25.36 -18.49 30.64
C ARG A 358 25.87 -17.30 29.83
N THR A 359 24.96 -16.46 29.33
CA THR A 359 25.29 -15.34 28.44
C THR A 359 25.79 -14.14 29.24
N SER A 360 26.79 -13.43 28.72
CA SER A 360 27.24 -12.17 29.30
C SER A 360 26.18 -11.06 29.18
N PRO A 361 26.00 -10.20 30.20
CA PRO A 361 25.03 -9.10 30.15
C PRO A 361 25.20 -8.17 28.93
N THR A 362 26.42 -7.99 28.44
CA THR A 362 26.75 -7.12 27.30
C THR A 362 26.22 -7.63 25.95
N THR A 363 26.01 -8.94 25.80
CA THR A 363 25.49 -9.57 24.57
C THR A 363 24.04 -10.04 24.72
N ALA A 364 23.45 -9.84 25.90
CA ALA A 364 22.13 -10.35 26.26
C ALA A 364 21.04 -9.88 25.28
N ILE A 365 20.99 -8.57 25.00
CA ILE A 365 19.96 -7.97 24.14
C ILE A 365 20.10 -8.48 22.69
N ALA A 366 21.33 -8.49 22.15
CA ALA A 366 21.59 -8.95 20.78
C ALA A 366 21.26 -10.43 20.57
N GLN A 367 21.53 -11.28 21.56
CA GLN A 367 21.20 -12.71 21.49
C GLN A 367 19.70 -12.97 21.58
N VAL A 368 18.98 -12.24 22.44
CA VAL A 368 17.51 -12.32 22.53
C VAL A 368 16.85 -11.74 21.27
N ALA A 369 17.40 -10.70 20.68
CA ALA A 369 16.95 -10.17 19.39
C ALA A 369 17.13 -11.20 18.26
N SER A 370 18.28 -11.86 18.19
CA SER A 370 18.51 -12.94 17.24
C SER A 370 17.57 -14.14 17.48
N LEU A 371 17.25 -14.44 18.74
CA LEU A 371 16.27 -15.46 19.14
C LEU A 371 14.88 -15.15 18.58
N SER A 372 14.39 -13.91 18.77
CA SER A 372 13.07 -13.49 18.30
C SER A 372 12.95 -13.55 16.77
N ASP A 373 14.03 -13.27 16.03
CA ASP A 373 13.94 -13.26 14.57
C ASP A 373 13.97 -14.67 13.96
N THR A 374 14.83 -15.51 14.52
CA THR A 374 15.15 -16.82 13.95
C THR A 374 14.03 -17.83 14.20
N ILE A 375 13.46 -17.81 15.41
CA ILE A 375 12.51 -18.83 15.84
C ILE A 375 11.11 -18.61 15.22
N TRP A 376 10.44 -19.71 14.90
CA TRP A 376 9.08 -19.74 14.37
C TRP A 376 8.03 -19.51 15.46
N ASP A 377 8.16 -20.21 16.59
CA ASP A 377 7.26 -20.06 17.74
C ASP A 377 7.78 -19.02 18.74
N GLN A 378 7.20 -17.81 18.68
CA GLN A 378 7.55 -16.71 19.59
C GLN A 378 7.23 -16.99 21.06
N THR A 379 6.40 -18.00 21.37
CA THR A 379 6.10 -18.35 22.77
C THR A 379 7.36 -18.75 23.54
N ILE A 380 8.43 -19.17 22.86
CA ILE A 380 9.71 -19.46 23.50
C ILE A 380 10.29 -18.23 24.20
N VAL A 381 10.19 -17.05 23.58
CA VAL A 381 10.66 -15.79 24.16
C VAL A 381 9.91 -15.51 25.48
N LYS A 382 8.62 -15.82 25.55
CA LYS A 382 7.83 -15.78 26.80
C LYS A 382 8.37 -16.78 27.84
N TYR A 383 8.67 -18.02 27.46
CA TYR A 383 9.14 -19.06 28.38
C TYR A 383 10.59 -18.87 28.87
N VAL A 384 11.33 -17.90 28.32
CA VAL A 384 12.62 -17.44 28.89
C VAL A 384 12.41 -16.71 30.23
N SER A 385 11.28 -16.00 30.37
CA SER A 385 11.01 -15.12 31.52
C SER A 385 9.96 -15.67 32.48
N VAL A 386 9.11 -16.59 32.04
CA VAL A 386 8.09 -17.25 32.87
C VAL A 386 8.57 -18.65 33.26
N SER A 387 8.27 -19.08 34.49
CA SER A 387 8.61 -20.44 34.90
C SER A 387 7.84 -21.48 34.07
N LEU A 388 8.58 -22.30 33.31
CA LEU A 388 8.02 -23.30 32.39
C LEU A 388 7.02 -24.25 33.07
N ASN A 389 7.33 -24.69 34.30
CA ASN A 389 6.49 -25.62 35.05
C ASN A 389 5.17 -24.97 35.51
N ALA A 390 5.19 -23.71 35.95
CA ALA A 390 3.97 -23.01 36.34
C ALA A 390 3.10 -22.69 35.11
N ALA A 391 3.71 -22.22 34.03
CA ALA A 391 3.00 -21.88 32.81
C ALA A 391 2.36 -23.10 32.13
N LEU A 392 3.07 -24.24 32.03
CA LEU A 392 2.49 -25.48 31.50
C LEU A 392 1.34 -26.01 32.36
N LYS A 393 1.45 -25.93 33.69
CA LYS A 393 0.34 -26.29 34.60
C LYS A 393 -0.88 -25.40 34.38
N ALA A 394 -0.68 -24.09 34.27
CA ALA A 394 -1.76 -23.14 34.00
C ALA A 394 -2.42 -23.38 32.64
N GLU A 395 -1.61 -23.60 31.59
CA GLU A 395 -2.11 -23.85 30.24
C GLU A 395 -2.89 -25.18 30.15
N PHE A 396 -2.41 -26.22 30.82
CA PHE A 396 -3.11 -27.49 30.96
C PHE A 396 -4.48 -27.34 31.64
N ILE A 397 -4.54 -26.60 32.76
CA ILE A 397 -5.81 -26.32 33.47
C ILE A 397 -6.77 -25.52 32.58
N ASN A 398 -6.26 -24.55 31.81
CA ASN A 398 -7.07 -23.75 30.89
C ASN A 398 -7.64 -24.59 29.74
N LYS A 399 -6.83 -25.46 29.14
CA LYS A 399 -7.21 -26.33 28.01
C LYS A 399 -8.10 -27.51 28.42
N LEU A 400 -8.20 -27.85 29.70
CA LEU A 400 -9.09 -28.91 30.18
C LEU A 400 -10.57 -28.48 30.09
N PHE A 401 -11.27 -28.84 29.01
CA PHE A 401 -12.66 -28.40 28.77
C PHE A 401 -13.67 -28.94 29.80
N ILE A 402 -13.32 -30.05 30.46
CA ILE A 402 -14.17 -30.75 31.44
C ILE A 402 -14.33 -29.94 32.75
N LEU A 403 -13.44 -28.99 33.03
CA LEU A 403 -13.47 -28.23 34.29
C LEU A 403 -14.37 -26.98 34.21
N PRO A 404 -15.30 -26.77 35.16
CA PRO A 404 -16.08 -25.54 35.28
C PRO A 404 -15.19 -24.30 35.46
N LYS A 405 -15.60 -23.14 34.92
CA LYS A 405 -14.83 -21.88 34.97
C LYS A 405 -14.40 -21.48 36.40
N PHE A 406 -15.22 -21.78 37.41
CA PHE A 406 -14.89 -21.46 38.81
C PHE A 406 -13.74 -22.32 39.36
N VAL A 407 -13.70 -23.63 39.01
CA VAL A 407 -12.64 -24.55 39.43
C VAL A 407 -11.33 -24.18 38.77
N LYS A 408 -11.37 -23.80 37.48
CA LYS A 408 -10.20 -23.27 36.75
C LYS A 408 -9.62 -22.05 37.46
N ARG A 409 -10.45 -21.06 37.81
CA ARG A 409 -10.00 -19.85 38.54
C ARG A 409 -9.35 -20.19 39.89
N LYS A 410 -9.91 -21.14 40.65
CA LYS A 410 -9.38 -21.55 41.95
C LYS A 410 -8.02 -22.25 41.84
N LEU A 411 -7.85 -23.13 40.86
CA LEU A 411 -6.58 -23.83 40.60
C LEU A 411 -5.49 -22.89 40.07
N LEU A 412 -5.88 -21.92 39.24
CA LEU A 412 -4.94 -20.93 38.68
C LEU A 412 -4.45 -19.93 39.72
N LYS A 413 -5.23 -19.64 40.78
CA LYS A 413 -4.86 -18.66 41.82
C LYS A 413 -3.55 -18.98 42.55
N ASN A 414 -3.19 -20.26 42.64
CA ASN A 414 -1.98 -20.72 43.34
C ASN A 414 -0.76 -20.86 42.40
N ILE A 415 -0.91 -20.55 41.11
CA ILE A 415 0.14 -20.71 40.11
C ILE A 415 0.67 -19.33 39.75
N ASN A 416 1.90 -19.00 40.18
CA ASN A 416 2.53 -17.75 39.80
C ASN A 416 3.06 -17.83 38.35
N THR A 417 2.36 -17.19 37.42
CA THR A 417 2.76 -17.05 36.02
C THR A 417 3.28 -15.66 35.67
N ASN A 418 3.62 -14.84 36.68
CA ASN A 418 4.12 -13.49 36.44
C ASN A 418 5.48 -13.53 35.74
N PHE A 419 5.72 -12.53 34.90
CA PHE A 419 7.00 -12.32 34.22
C PHE A 419 8.09 -11.99 35.24
N GLN A 420 9.21 -12.71 35.20
CA GLN A 420 10.37 -12.44 36.05
C GLN A 420 11.34 -11.53 35.29
N ILE A 421 11.62 -10.35 35.82
CA ILE A 421 12.50 -9.32 35.20
C ILE A 421 13.88 -9.29 35.89
N ASP A 422 14.14 -10.23 36.81
CA ASP A 422 15.31 -10.26 37.71
C ASP A 422 16.68 -10.34 37.01
N SER A 423 16.72 -10.60 35.70
CA SER A 423 17.97 -10.71 34.92
C SER A 423 17.83 -9.94 33.60
N PRO A 424 18.90 -9.29 33.11
CA PRO A 424 18.89 -8.57 31.83
C PRO A 424 18.39 -9.40 30.63
N THR A 425 18.74 -10.68 30.56
CA THR A 425 18.29 -11.56 29.46
C THR A 425 16.78 -11.81 29.54
N ARG A 426 16.23 -11.91 30.77
CA ARG A 426 14.80 -12.10 30.98
C ARG A 426 14.04 -10.81 30.71
N ALA A 427 14.55 -9.67 31.18
CA ALA A 427 13.99 -8.35 30.90
C ALA A 427 13.92 -8.06 29.40
N ALA A 428 15.02 -8.31 28.66
CA ALA A 428 15.03 -8.19 27.21
C ALA A 428 14.00 -9.12 26.54
N ALA A 429 13.88 -10.38 27.01
CA ALA A 429 12.90 -11.32 26.46
C ALA A 429 11.45 -10.87 26.72
N VAL A 430 11.16 -10.31 27.89
CA VAL A 430 9.85 -9.71 28.19
C VAL A 430 9.57 -8.54 27.24
N GLY A 431 10.54 -7.67 27.01
CA GLY A 431 10.42 -6.54 26.08
C GLY A 431 10.07 -6.98 24.65
N PHE A 432 10.85 -7.90 24.07
CA PHE A 432 10.60 -8.42 22.72
C PHE A 432 9.27 -9.20 22.62
N TRP A 433 8.88 -9.93 23.67
CA TRP A 433 7.60 -10.61 23.70
C TRP A 433 6.42 -9.63 23.69
N PHE A 434 6.51 -8.53 24.43
CA PHE A 434 5.46 -7.52 24.45
C PHE A 434 5.38 -6.72 23.14
N LEU A 435 6.51 -6.44 22.49
CA LEU A 435 6.50 -5.88 21.13
C LEU A 435 5.75 -6.80 20.17
N TYR A 436 6.00 -8.13 20.23
CA TYR A 436 5.32 -9.11 19.38
C TYR A 436 3.81 -9.20 19.65
N GLN A 437 3.38 -8.91 20.87
CA GLN A 437 1.96 -8.87 21.25
C GLN A 437 1.31 -7.49 21.03
N ASN A 438 2.00 -6.55 20.38
CA ASN A 438 1.54 -5.17 20.17
C ASN A 438 1.28 -4.38 21.48
N HIS A 439 1.99 -4.71 22.57
CA HIS A 439 1.89 -4.03 23.86
C HIS A 439 3.13 -3.18 24.16
N ALA A 440 3.28 -2.07 23.44
CA ALA A 440 4.47 -1.20 23.53
C ALA A 440 4.76 -0.69 24.96
N LYS A 441 3.74 -0.23 25.69
CA LYS A 441 3.90 0.25 27.08
C LYS A 441 4.54 -0.75 28.04
N ALA A 442 4.13 -2.02 27.96
CA ALA A 442 4.72 -3.08 28.77
C ALA A 442 6.15 -3.43 28.31
N ALA A 443 6.46 -3.24 27.03
CA ALA A 443 7.81 -3.39 26.51
C ALA A 443 8.74 -2.29 27.03
N ILE A 444 8.25 -1.04 27.17
CA ILE A 444 9.02 0.08 27.75
C ILE A 444 9.48 -0.25 29.17
N GLU A 445 8.57 -0.70 30.04
CA GLU A 445 8.91 -1.08 31.43
C GLU A 445 9.99 -2.17 31.47
N ALA A 446 9.94 -3.12 30.53
CA ALA A 446 10.93 -4.19 30.44
C ALA A 446 12.29 -3.70 29.89
N PHE A 447 12.30 -2.79 28.91
CA PHE A 447 13.54 -2.24 28.34
C PHE A 447 14.21 -1.20 29.25
N GLN A 448 13.47 -0.53 30.13
CA GLN A 448 14.04 0.37 31.15
C GLN A 448 15.04 -0.36 32.06
N VAL A 449 14.78 -1.62 32.42
CA VAL A 449 15.68 -2.42 33.27
C VAL A 449 17.02 -2.73 32.59
N VAL A 450 17.06 -2.67 31.25
CA VAL A 450 18.27 -2.95 30.46
C VAL A 450 18.84 -1.72 29.78
N GLU A 451 18.41 -0.51 30.18
CA GLU A 451 18.83 0.75 29.56
C GLU A 451 20.35 0.94 29.54
N ASP A 452 21.02 0.59 30.65
CA ASP A 452 22.47 0.76 30.83
C ASP A 452 23.32 -0.22 30.00
N LEU A 453 22.69 -1.19 29.32
CA LEU A 453 23.38 -2.20 28.53
C LEU A 453 23.54 -1.78 27.06
N PRO A 454 24.50 -2.38 26.32
CA PRO A 454 24.66 -2.13 24.89
C PRO A 454 23.36 -2.41 24.12
N HIS A 455 22.89 -1.45 23.33
CA HIS A 455 21.60 -1.45 22.62
C HIS A 455 20.34 -1.33 23.51
N GLY A 456 20.48 -1.17 24.83
CA GLY A 456 19.37 -0.94 25.75
C GLY A 456 18.62 0.36 25.47
N LYS A 457 19.37 1.47 25.41
CA LYS A 457 18.83 2.80 25.02
C LYS A 457 18.17 2.79 23.64
N GLU A 458 18.75 2.07 22.68
CA GLU A 458 18.18 1.92 21.33
C GLU A 458 16.79 1.28 21.38
N MET A 459 16.66 0.13 22.06
CA MET A 459 15.39 -0.59 22.18
C MET A 459 14.35 0.16 23.00
N LEU A 460 14.77 0.86 24.07
CA LEU A 460 13.89 1.71 24.87
C LEU A 460 13.31 2.86 24.05
N LEU A 461 14.15 3.53 23.27
CA LEU A 461 13.75 4.62 22.38
C LEU A 461 12.78 4.12 21.31
N LEU A 462 13.10 2.98 20.68
CA LEU A 462 12.24 2.32 19.69
C LEU A 462 10.85 2.02 20.27
N ALA A 463 10.79 1.35 21.43
CA ALA A 463 9.53 1.02 22.09
C ALA A 463 8.72 2.29 22.47
N THR A 464 9.40 3.36 22.89
CA THR A 464 8.77 4.64 23.21
C THR A 464 8.17 5.33 21.97
N ILE A 465 8.85 5.27 20.82
CA ILE A 465 8.30 5.78 19.55
C ILE A 465 7.06 4.98 19.15
N LEU A 466 7.13 3.65 19.19
CA LEU A 466 6.01 2.79 18.80
C LEU A 466 4.79 2.93 19.72
N ASP A 467 4.99 3.19 21.01
CA ASP A 467 3.89 3.50 21.94
C ASP A 467 3.22 4.83 21.59
N ARG A 468 4.02 5.87 21.36
CA ARG A 468 3.51 7.21 21.00
C ARG A 468 2.89 7.27 19.62
N ALA A 469 3.33 6.45 18.67
CA ALA A 469 2.84 6.46 17.30
C ALA A 469 1.49 5.71 17.12
N GLN A 470 0.98 5.04 18.16
CA GLN A 470 -0.34 4.38 18.16
C GLN A 470 -1.50 5.38 18.29
N ILE A 471 -1.49 6.38 17.43
CA ILE A 471 -2.49 7.45 17.36
C ILE A 471 -3.24 7.32 16.03
N SER A 472 -4.50 7.73 16.02
CA SER A 472 -5.35 7.72 14.83
C SER A 472 -5.77 9.12 14.36
N ASP A 473 -5.71 10.15 15.22
CA ASP A 473 -6.06 11.51 14.83
C ASP A 473 -4.90 12.21 14.07
N LEU A 474 -5.23 12.89 12.97
CA LEU A 474 -4.24 13.50 12.09
C LEU A 474 -3.53 14.71 12.70
N ASN A 475 -4.22 15.50 13.51
CA ASN A 475 -3.61 16.66 14.17
C ASN A 475 -2.63 16.23 15.26
N GLU A 476 -2.96 15.16 15.98
CA GLU A 476 -2.05 14.53 16.93
C GLU A 476 -0.85 13.86 16.21
N ILE A 477 -1.06 13.23 15.05
CA ILE A 477 0.04 12.68 14.23
C ILE A 477 0.98 13.80 13.75
N ALA A 478 0.43 14.93 13.26
CA ALA A 478 1.19 16.08 12.77
C ALA A 478 2.08 16.74 13.85
N SER A 479 1.69 16.63 15.12
CA SER A 479 2.39 17.22 16.26
C SER A 479 3.32 16.25 16.99
N LEU A 480 3.42 15.00 16.52
CA LEU A 480 4.20 13.95 17.16
C LEU A 480 5.72 14.19 17.00
N PRO A 481 6.48 14.42 18.08
CA PRO A 481 7.94 14.56 17.99
C PRO A 481 8.61 13.18 17.89
N ILE A 482 9.06 12.79 16.70
CA ILE A 482 9.86 11.58 16.47
C ILE A 482 11.36 11.95 16.41
N PRO A 483 12.19 11.53 17.38
CA PRO A 483 13.61 11.83 17.39
C PRO A 483 14.37 11.08 16.27
N PRO A 484 15.52 11.60 15.80
CA PRO A 484 16.36 10.91 14.82
C PRO A 484 16.95 9.62 15.38
N SER A 485 17.35 8.71 14.47
CA SER A 485 17.98 7.43 14.84
C SER A 485 19.27 7.65 15.63
N PRO A 486 19.56 6.81 16.65
CA PRO A 486 20.82 6.86 17.39
C PRO A 486 22.04 6.52 16.49
N HIS A 487 23.23 6.89 16.95
CA HIS A 487 24.48 6.65 16.21
C HIS A 487 24.80 5.15 16.06
N SER A 488 25.36 4.77 14.91
CA SER A 488 25.72 3.38 14.57
C SER A 488 26.81 2.79 15.49
N PRO A 489 26.84 1.47 15.74
CA PRO A 489 26.06 0.41 15.09
C PRO A 489 24.67 0.18 15.72
N LEU A 490 23.64 0.08 14.87
CA LEU A 490 22.26 -0.22 15.25
C LEU A 490 22.05 -1.73 15.36
N LEU A 491 21.30 -2.17 16.36
CA LEU A 491 20.85 -3.56 16.48
C LEU A 491 19.76 -3.87 15.45
N ARG A 492 18.87 -2.91 15.17
CA ARG A 492 17.65 -3.08 14.35
C ARG A 492 17.59 -2.09 13.17
N PRO A 493 18.47 -2.18 12.15
CA PRO A 493 18.52 -1.19 11.06
C PRO A 493 17.21 -1.11 10.25
N GLU A 494 16.60 -2.27 9.95
CA GLU A 494 15.32 -2.38 9.23
C GLU A 494 14.19 -1.60 9.93
N SER A 495 14.08 -1.76 11.25
CA SER A 495 13.05 -1.10 12.07
C SER A 495 13.27 0.41 12.15
N TRP A 496 14.54 0.84 12.21
CA TRP A 496 14.88 2.26 12.17
C TRP A 496 14.63 2.90 10.81
N ASN A 497 14.79 2.18 9.70
CA ASN A 497 14.40 2.65 8.37
C ASN A 497 12.88 2.87 8.29
N ALA A 498 12.09 1.94 8.84
CA ALA A 498 10.64 2.10 8.92
C ALA A 498 10.23 3.28 9.82
N ILE A 499 10.88 3.46 10.96
CA ILE A 499 10.67 4.63 11.83
C ILE A 499 11.04 5.93 11.10
N ALA A 500 12.10 5.94 10.29
CA ALA A 500 12.48 7.11 9.49
C ALA A 500 11.44 7.44 8.41
N ALA A 501 10.80 6.43 7.81
CA ALA A 501 9.66 6.59 6.91
C ALA A 501 8.41 7.11 7.65
N ILE A 502 8.09 6.56 8.82
CA ILE A 502 7.00 7.06 9.69
C ILE A 502 7.24 8.52 10.08
N ARG A 503 8.49 8.90 10.40
CA ARG A 503 8.86 10.30 10.70
C ARG A 503 8.61 11.21 9.50
N ARG A 504 9.10 10.85 8.31
CA ARG A 504 8.85 11.63 7.08
C ARG A 504 7.36 11.75 6.78
N ALA A 505 6.60 10.67 6.94
CA ALA A 505 5.15 10.69 6.81
C ALA A 505 4.48 11.64 7.82
N SER A 506 4.92 11.69 9.09
CA SER A 506 4.39 12.65 10.07
C SER A 506 4.70 14.11 9.70
N GLU A 507 5.89 14.38 9.16
CA GLU A 507 6.29 15.71 8.70
C GLU A 507 5.44 16.17 7.50
N ASP A 508 5.16 15.27 6.56
CA ASP A 508 4.26 15.54 5.44
C ASP A 508 2.80 15.69 5.88
N ILE A 509 2.30 14.87 6.81
CA ILE A 509 0.96 15.02 7.40
C ILE A 509 0.82 16.39 8.09
N ARG A 510 1.87 16.89 8.74
CA ARG A 510 1.87 18.25 9.29
C ARG A 510 1.72 19.32 8.22
N VAL A 511 2.31 19.13 7.03
CA VAL A 511 2.07 20.01 5.88
C VAL A 511 0.62 19.88 5.41
N VAL A 512 0.05 18.68 5.38
CA VAL A 512 -1.37 18.46 5.03
C VAL A 512 -2.30 19.23 5.98
N CYS A 513 -2.07 19.20 7.29
CA CYS A 513 -2.90 19.89 8.27
C CYS A 513 -2.77 21.42 8.22
N ASN A 514 -1.58 21.94 7.90
CA ASN A 514 -1.28 23.38 8.00
C ASN A 514 -1.35 24.14 6.66
N ALA A 515 -1.35 23.44 5.52
CA ALA A 515 -1.34 24.09 4.21
C ALA A 515 -2.71 24.67 3.84
N ALA A 516 -2.72 25.97 3.51
CA ALA A 516 -3.91 26.65 2.98
C ALA A 516 -4.27 26.19 1.56
N SER A 517 -3.27 25.87 0.74
CA SER A 517 -3.43 25.42 -0.64
C SER A 517 -3.89 23.96 -0.75
N ARG A 518 -4.85 23.68 -1.64
CA ARG A 518 -5.35 22.32 -1.93
C ARG A 518 -4.28 21.45 -2.60
N THR A 519 -3.47 22.01 -3.50
CA THR A 519 -2.39 21.29 -4.19
C THR A 519 -1.25 20.93 -3.26
N ALA A 520 -0.87 21.84 -2.35
CA ALA A 520 0.11 21.55 -1.30
C ALA A 520 -0.35 20.41 -0.37
N ARG A 521 -1.64 20.37 -0.04
CA ARG A 521 -2.25 19.26 0.71
C ARG A 521 -2.24 17.95 -0.08
N ALA A 522 -2.56 17.97 -1.37
CA ALA A 522 -2.53 16.78 -2.21
C ALA A 522 -1.12 16.20 -2.37
N PHE A 523 -0.11 17.05 -2.62
CA PHE A 523 1.27 16.62 -2.79
C PHE A 523 1.85 16.02 -1.50
N ALA A 524 1.65 16.68 -0.37
CA ALA A 524 2.07 16.17 0.93
C ALA A 524 1.35 14.86 1.30
N SER A 525 0.05 14.74 0.99
CA SER A 525 -0.69 13.50 1.17
C SER A 525 -0.13 12.35 0.33
N ASN A 526 0.20 12.59 -0.94
CA ASN A 526 0.78 11.56 -1.82
C ASN A 526 2.16 11.10 -1.34
N ARG A 527 3.02 12.03 -0.88
CA ARG A 527 4.33 11.67 -0.30
C ARG A 527 4.18 10.85 0.98
N ALA A 528 3.31 11.28 1.90
CA ALA A 528 3.03 10.56 3.14
C ALA A 528 2.46 9.16 2.86
N LEU A 529 1.52 9.03 1.91
CA LEU A 529 0.99 7.73 1.48
C LEU A 529 2.08 6.86 0.85
N GLY A 530 2.98 7.43 0.05
CA GLY A 530 4.12 6.71 -0.54
C GLY A 530 5.04 6.12 0.53
N ASP A 531 5.45 6.93 1.51
CA ASP A 531 6.29 6.45 2.62
C ASP A 531 5.57 5.38 3.46
N LEU A 532 4.28 5.54 3.77
CA LEU A 532 3.50 4.54 4.51
C LEU A 532 3.32 3.25 3.71
N ASN A 533 3.03 3.33 2.41
CA ASN A 533 2.87 2.16 1.54
C ASN A 533 4.19 1.41 1.36
N SER A 534 5.33 2.11 1.31
CA SER A 534 6.64 1.45 1.23
C SER A 534 6.90 0.48 2.39
N ILE A 535 6.38 0.79 3.59
CA ILE A 535 6.44 -0.08 4.77
C ILE A 535 5.49 -1.27 4.61
N LEU A 536 4.29 -1.03 4.06
CA LEU A 536 3.24 -2.04 3.91
C LEU A 536 3.50 -3.05 2.79
N GLU A 537 4.24 -2.66 1.75
CA GLU A 537 4.60 -3.50 0.60
C GLU A 537 5.76 -4.47 0.91
N ALA A 538 6.59 -4.14 1.91
CA ALA A 538 7.76 -4.93 2.29
C ALA A 538 7.69 -5.48 3.74
N PRO A 539 6.59 -6.17 4.16
CA PRO A 539 6.44 -6.63 5.53
C PRO A 539 7.51 -7.67 5.92
N ASP A 540 8.08 -8.38 4.95
CA ASP A 540 9.07 -9.42 5.19
C ASP A 540 10.46 -8.90 5.55
N GLN A 541 10.76 -7.64 5.24
CA GLN A 541 12.02 -6.97 5.61
C GLN A 541 12.05 -6.61 7.10
N LEU A 542 10.89 -6.36 7.71
CA LEU A 542 10.78 -6.00 9.12
C LEU A 542 11.04 -7.20 10.07
N PRO A 543 11.76 -6.99 11.19
CA PRO A 543 11.93 -8.00 12.23
C PRO A 543 10.59 -8.44 12.83
N LYS A 544 10.40 -9.75 12.99
CA LYS A 544 9.13 -10.36 13.42
C LYS A 544 8.58 -9.79 14.74
N ALA A 545 9.47 -9.41 15.67
CA ALA A 545 9.07 -8.94 16.99
C ALA A 545 8.28 -7.62 16.95
N GLU A 546 8.57 -6.75 15.99
CA GLU A 546 7.99 -5.40 15.89
C GLU A 546 7.24 -5.15 14.58
N ARG A 547 7.28 -6.11 13.65
CA ARG A 547 6.59 -6.11 12.37
C ARG A 547 5.12 -5.77 12.49
N ASP A 548 4.36 -6.52 13.29
CA ASP A 548 2.89 -6.33 13.36
C ASP A 548 2.53 -4.97 13.95
N LEU A 549 3.30 -4.50 14.93
CA LEU A 549 3.11 -3.19 15.55
C LEU A 549 3.40 -2.05 14.56
N ILE A 550 4.54 -2.11 13.84
CA ILE A 550 4.90 -1.13 12.81
C ILE A 550 3.87 -1.13 11.67
N LEU A 551 3.45 -2.31 11.20
CA LEU A 551 2.45 -2.44 10.14
C LEU A 551 1.09 -1.91 10.60
N SER A 552 0.68 -2.17 11.85
CA SER A 552 -0.58 -1.65 12.38
C SER A 552 -0.57 -0.13 12.51
N ILE A 553 0.54 0.48 12.94
CA ILE A 553 0.71 1.94 12.95
C ILE A 553 0.62 2.49 11.52
N ALA A 554 1.39 1.93 10.58
CA ALA A 554 1.40 2.38 9.20
C ALA A 554 0.02 2.26 8.53
N ARG A 555 -0.71 1.16 8.78
CA ARG A 555 -2.10 0.97 8.32
C ARG A 555 -3.04 2.00 8.94
N THR A 556 -2.95 2.21 10.25
CA THR A 556 -3.82 3.17 10.98
C THR A 556 -3.61 4.58 10.44
N TRP A 557 -2.37 5.01 10.28
CA TRP A 557 -2.04 6.33 9.75
C TRP A 557 -2.46 6.48 8.30
N ARG A 558 -2.23 5.46 7.46
CA ARG A 558 -2.67 5.43 6.07
C ARG A 558 -4.19 5.53 5.99
N ASP A 559 -4.92 4.77 6.79
CA ASP A 559 -6.38 4.77 6.76
C ASP A 559 -6.96 6.08 7.30
N SER A 560 -6.34 6.70 8.31
CA SER A 560 -6.70 8.05 8.77
C SER A 560 -6.42 9.11 7.71
N LEU A 561 -5.27 9.04 7.03
CA LEU A 561 -4.93 9.93 5.92
C LEU A 561 -5.85 9.69 4.71
N LEU A 562 -6.21 8.45 4.40
CA LEU A 562 -7.18 8.13 3.35
C LEU A 562 -8.60 8.55 3.71
N LYS A 563 -8.96 8.63 4.99
CA LYS A 563 -10.25 9.20 5.44
C LYS A 563 -10.29 10.71 5.25
N SER A 564 -9.21 11.43 5.58
CA SER A 564 -9.15 12.88 5.31
C SER A 564 -9.01 13.20 3.83
N VAL A 565 -8.29 12.37 3.09
CA VAL A 565 -8.21 12.42 1.63
C VAL A 565 -9.51 11.92 0.99
N GLY A 566 -10.33 11.10 1.66
CA GLY A 566 -11.64 10.67 1.18
C GLY A 566 -12.66 11.82 1.09
N GLU A 567 -12.47 12.89 1.86
CA GLU A 567 -13.19 14.16 1.68
C GLU A 567 -12.62 15.04 0.55
N ILE A 568 -11.41 14.72 0.09
CA ILE A 568 -10.80 15.19 -1.16
C ILE A 568 -10.83 14.02 -2.14
N GLY A 569 -12.02 13.46 -2.36
CA GLY A 569 -12.19 12.23 -3.13
C GLY A 569 -11.47 12.32 -4.48
N ARG A 570 -11.06 11.15 -5.00
CA ARG A 570 -10.74 10.97 -6.42
C ARG A 570 -11.67 11.88 -7.21
N ILE A 571 -11.10 12.92 -7.82
CA ILE A 571 -11.89 13.94 -8.50
C ILE A 571 -12.58 13.22 -9.65
N GLU A 572 -13.77 12.68 -9.47
CA GLU A 572 -14.60 12.30 -10.60
C GLU A 572 -14.87 13.61 -11.32
N ILE A 573 -14.13 13.85 -12.41
CA ILE A 573 -14.29 15.04 -13.20
C ILE A 573 -15.62 14.85 -13.94
N LEU A 574 -16.71 15.31 -13.33
CA LEU A 574 -18.08 15.12 -13.84
C LEU A 574 -18.42 16.07 -15.01
N LYS A 575 -17.58 17.08 -15.25
CA LYS A 575 -17.77 18.10 -16.30
C LYS A 575 -16.45 18.34 -17.04
N PRO A 576 -16.48 18.73 -18.33
CA PRO A 576 -15.27 19.11 -19.06
C PRO A 576 -14.39 20.08 -18.28
N VAL A 577 -13.09 19.78 -18.23
CA VAL A 577 -12.10 20.59 -17.53
C VAL A 577 -11.95 21.93 -18.26
N GLN A 578 -12.09 23.03 -17.53
CA GLN A 578 -11.80 24.35 -18.10
C GLN A 578 -10.31 24.46 -18.43
N ASN A 579 -9.99 24.88 -19.65
CA ASN A 579 -8.60 24.99 -20.08
C ASN A 579 -7.96 26.24 -19.46
N PRO A 580 -6.93 26.10 -18.61
CA PRO A 580 -6.25 27.25 -18.03
C PRO A 580 -5.21 27.86 -18.98
N TYR A 581 -4.76 27.11 -19.98
CA TYR A 581 -3.72 27.59 -20.89
C TYR A 581 -4.30 28.58 -21.90
N VAL A 582 -3.59 29.68 -22.13
CA VAL A 582 -4.02 30.76 -23.03
C VAL A 582 -3.16 30.73 -24.29
N THR A 583 -3.81 30.57 -25.44
CA THR A 583 -3.16 30.56 -26.76
C THR A 583 -3.66 31.72 -27.60
N GLY A 584 -2.77 32.61 -28.01
CA GLY A 584 -3.07 33.72 -28.93
C GLY A 584 -3.16 35.08 -28.24
N ASP A 585 -3.83 35.13 -27.09
CA ASP A 585 -3.97 36.34 -26.28
C ASP A 585 -2.81 36.52 -25.28
N PRO A 586 -2.55 37.76 -24.81
CA PRO A 586 -1.59 38.01 -23.74
C PRO A 586 -2.01 37.27 -22.45
N VAL A 587 -1.08 36.49 -21.90
CA VAL A 587 -1.22 35.83 -20.60
C VAL A 587 -1.19 36.85 -19.45
N GLU A 588 -2.11 36.72 -18.50
CA GLU A 588 -2.25 37.59 -17.31
C GLU A 588 -2.37 36.74 -16.03
N GLY A 589 -1.99 37.31 -14.89
CA GLY A 589 -2.10 36.70 -13.57
C GLY A 589 -1.11 35.56 -13.31
N SER A 590 -1.59 34.50 -12.65
CA SER A 590 -0.78 33.38 -12.16
C SER A 590 -0.12 32.53 -13.26
N LEU A 591 -0.62 32.61 -14.49
CA LEU A 591 -0.05 31.93 -15.66
C LEU A 591 1.21 32.62 -16.22
N PHE A 592 1.49 33.85 -15.81
CA PHE A 592 2.71 34.57 -16.20
C PHE A 592 3.88 34.16 -15.29
N VAL A 593 4.72 33.24 -15.78
CA VAL A 593 5.77 32.56 -14.99
C VAL A 593 7.16 32.73 -15.61
N GLY A 594 8.20 32.75 -14.78
CA GLY A 594 9.60 32.62 -15.21
C GLY A 594 10.30 33.88 -15.69
N ARG A 595 9.77 35.06 -15.33
CA ARG A 595 10.27 36.38 -15.72
C ARG A 595 10.66 37.25 -14.52
N ASP A 596 10.89 36.64 -13.36
CA ASP A 596 11.17 37.38 -12.13
C ASP A 596 12.48 38.17 -12.21
N ASP A 597 13.45 37.72 -13.00
CA ASP A 597 14.69 38.44 -13.30
C ASP A 597 14.41 39.74 -14.06
N ILE A 598 13.61 39.69 -15.12
CA ILE A 598 13.22 40.85 -15.93
C ILE A 598 12.32 41.79 -15.12
N LEU A 599 11.34 41.24 -14.40
CA LEU A 599 10.45 42.02 -13.53
C LEU A 599 11.26 42.78 -12.48
N LYS A 600 12.21 42.11 -11.82
CA LYS A 600 13.08 42.76 -10.84
C LYS A 600 13.96 43.84 -11.48
N GLN A 601 14.49 43.60 -12.67
CA GLN A 601 15.24 44.62 -13.40
C GLN A 601 14.37 45.84 -13.70
N LEU A 602 13.12 45.65 -14.13
CA LEU A 602 12.19 46.75 -14.38
C LEU A 602 11.78 47.47 -13.08
N GLU A 603 11.60 46.74 -11.97
CA GLU A 603 11.37 47.32 -10.65
C GLU A 603 12.55 48.20 -10.21
N GLU A 604 13.80 47.77 -10.42
CA GLU A 604 14.99 48.58 -10.14
C GLU A 604 15.01 49.89 -10.95
N LEU A 605 14.62 49.83 -12.23
CA LEU A 605 14.62 50.97 -13.14
C LEU A 605 13.47 51.96 -12.91
N TRP A 606 12.33 51.49 -12.43
CA TRP A 606 11.08 52.27 -12.37
C TRP A 606 10.59 52.59 -10.96
N PHE A 607 11.08 51.87 -9.94
CA PHE A 607 10.65 52.05 -8.56
C PHE A 607 11.80 52.47 -7.63
N MET A 608 12.99 51.88 -7.77
CA MET A 608 14.13 52.15 -6.88
C MET A 608 14.96 53.37 -7.28
N SER A 609 14.78 53.87 -8.51
CA SER A 609 15.48 55.04 -9.04
C SER A 609 14.70 56.33 -8.78
N ASP A 610 15.40 57.40 -8.39
CA ASP A 610 14.82 58.76 -8.29
C ASP A 610 14.35 59.32 -9.66
N GLN A 611 14.85 58.73 -10.76
CA GLN A 611 14.51 59.07 -12.13
C GLN A 611 14.03 57.84 -12.89
N LEU A 612 12.84 57.90 -13.48
CA LEU A 612 12.34 56.83 -14.34
C LEU A 612 13.23 56.69 -15.58
N GLN A 613 13.61 55.47 -15.90
CA GLN A 613 14.44 55.16 -17.06
C GLN A 613 13.60 54.52 -18.17
N SER A 614 13.82 54.97 -19.41
CA SER A 614 13.14 54.43 -20.58
C SER A 614 13.82 53.14 -21.05
N VAL A 615 13.02 52.15 -21.45
CA VAL A 615 13.48 50.79 -21.78
C VAL A 615 12.97 50.34 -23.13
N VAL A 616 13.65 49.36 -23.72
CA VAL A 616 13.22 48.65 -24.93
C VAL A 616 13.14 47.17 -24.62
N LEU A 617 11.93 46.63 -24.71
CA LEU A 617 11.65 45.21 -24.59
C LEU A 617 11.69 44.57 -25.98
N TYR A 618 12.74 43.79 -26.22
CA TYR A 618 12.90 43.12 -27.50
C TYR A 618 12.98 41.60 -27.31
N GLY A 619 12.62 40.89 -28.36
CA GLY A 619 12.60 39.43 -28.37
C GLY A 619 11.75 38.93 -29.51
N HIS A 620 11.91 37.67 -29.85
CA HIS A 620 11.20 37.07 -30.96
C HIS A 620 9.67 37.07 -30.78
N ARG A 621 8.92 36.68 -31.81
CA ARG A 621 7.46 36.58 -31.72
C ARG A 621 7.06 35.61 -30.61
N ARG A 622 5.96 35.95 -29.92
CA ARG A 622 5.33 35.10 -28.89
C ARG A 622 6.22 34.79 -27.66
N MET A 623 7.14 35.70 -27.33
CA MET A 623 7.98 35.62 -26.12
C MET A 623 7.31 36.15 -24.84
N GLY A 624 6.11 36.70 -24.95
CA GLY A 624 5.39 37.29 -23.81
C GLY A 624 5.73 38.76 -23.53
N LYS A 625 6.13 39.54 -24.54
CA LYS A 625 6.39 40.99 -24.41
C LYS A 625 5.14 41.74 -23.93
N THR A 626 4.03 41.58 -24.65
CA THR A 626 2.72 42.16 -24.28
C THR A 626 2.26 41.66 -22.91
N SER A 627 2.42 40.36 -22.62
CA SER A 627 2.11 39.80 -21.31
C SER A 627 2.92 40.46 -20.19
N LEU A 628 4.22 40.66 -20.37
CA LEU A 628 5.07 41.35 -19.38
C LEU A 628 4.55 42.78 -19.10
N LEU A 629 4.23 43.54 -20.16
CA LEU A 629 3.69 44.89 -20.01
C LEU A 629 2.33 44.92 -19.29
N ARG A 630 1.48 43.92 -19.46
CA ARG A 630 0.17 43.89 -18.78
C ARG A 630 0.27 43.47 -17.32
N ASN A 631 1.21 42.59 -16.96
CA ASN A 631 1.34 42.05 -15.61
C ASN A 631 2.21 42.92 -14.68
N ILE A 632 3.01 43.83 -15.22
CA ILE A 632 3.92 44.62 -14.39
C ILE A 632 3.18 45.64 -13.50
N ASN A 633 1.98 46.05 -13.89
CA ASN A 633 1.22 47.07 -13.16
C ASN A 633 0.88 46.63 -11.73
N ASP A 634 0.68 45.33 -11.49
CA ASP A 634 0.43 44.77 -10.15
C ASP A 634 1.66 44.81 -9.24
N ARG A 635 2.87 44.94 -9.81
CA ARG A 635 4.14 45.02 -9.08
C ARG A 635 4.69 46.44 -8.98
N LEU A 636 4.13 47.40 -9.73
CA LEU A 636 4.49 48.81 -9.63
C LEU A 636 3.90 49.42 -8.35
N GLY A 637 4.71 50.19 -7.61
CA GLY A 637 4.27 50.86 -6.40
C GLY A 637 3.23 51.97 -6.67
N SER A 638 2.56 52.46 -5.62
CA SER A 638 1.46 53.45 -5.72
C SER A 638 1.80 54.77 -6.41
N ASN A 639 3.10 55.08 -6.52
CA ASN A 639 3.62 56.35 -7.05
C ASN A 639 3.95 56.32 -8.55
N THR A 640 3.84 55.17 -9.21
CA THR A 640 4.12 54.99 -10.63
C THR A 640 2.92 54.38 -11.33
N GLN A 641 2.65 54.81 -12.55
CA GLN A 641 1.54 54.32 -13.35
C GLN A 641 2.04 53.96 -14.75
N LEU A 642 1.76 52.74 -15.18
CA LEU A 642 1.98 52.29 -16.56
C LEU A 642 0.76 52.62 -17.42
N ILE A 643 1.00 53.21 -18.58
CA ILE A 643 0.01 53.51 -19.61
C ILE A 643 0.34 52.61 -20.79
N TYR A 644 -0.51 51.64 -21.06
CA TYR A 644 -0.33 50.70 -22.15
C TYR A 644 -0.96 51.21 -23.44
N VAL A 645 -0.19 51.31 -24.51
CA VAL A 645 -0.63 51.73 -25.84
C VAL A 645 -0.29 50.64 -26.84
N ASN A 646 -1.32 50.07 -27.48
CA ASN A 646 -1.14 49.10 -28.55
C ASN A 646 -1.16 49.78 -29.92
N LEU A 647 0.00 49.85 -30.60
CA LEU A 647 0.10 50.50 -31.89
C LEU A 647 -0.57 49.71 -33.03
N LEU A 648 -0.97 48.45 -32.83
CA LEU A 648 -1.81 47.73 -33.80
C LEU A 648 -3.23 48.31 -33.89
N ASN A 649 -3.68 49.06 -32.88
CA ASN A 649 -4.97 49.73 -32.92
C ASN A 649 -4.96 50.95 -33.86
N LEU A 650 -3.78 51.40 -34.29
CA LEU A 650 -3.66 52.39 -35.34
C LEU A 650 -4.24 51.80 -36.62
N GLY A 651 -5.39 52.32 -37.04
CA GLY A 651 -6.01 51.99 -38.32
C GLY A 651 -5.18 52.48 -39.50
N GLU A 652 -5.86 52.79 -40.62
CA GLU A 652 -5.14 53.38 -41.74
C GLU A 652 -4.72 54.81 -41.43
N VAL A 653 -3.42 55.01 -41.19
CA VAL A 653 -2.87 56.34 -40.92
C VAL A 653 -2.82 57.16 -42.22
N THR A 654 -3.40 58.36 -42.20
CA THR A 654 -3.46 59.29 -43.34
C THR A 654 -2.87 60.66 -43.03
N GLN A 655 -2.96 61.13 -41.79
CA GLN A 655 -2.47 62.45 -41.36
C GLN A 655 -1.14 62.38 -40.56
N GLY A 656 -0.43 61.26 -40.67
CA GLY A 656 0.93 61.09 -40.14
C GLY A 656 1.02 61.16 -38.61
N ALA A 657 1.93 61.98 -38.09
CA ALA A 657 2.25 62.02 -36.65
C ALA A 657 1.07 62.45 -35.76
N GLY A 658 0.12 63.23 -36.27
CA GLY A 658 -1.04 63.70 -35.51
C GLY A 658 -1.93 62.55 -35.03
N GLU A 659 -2.27 61.61 -35.93
CA GLU A 659 -3.10 60.45 -35.60
C GLU A 659 -2.40 59.48 -34.63
N VAL A 660 -1.09 59.30 -34.77
CA VAL A 660 -0.30 58.46 -33.85
C VAL A 660 -0.29 59.05 -32.44
N LEU A 661 -0.02 60.36 -32.32
CA LEU A 661 -0.01 61.05 -31.03
C LEU A 661 -1.42 61.17 -30.43
N LEU A 662 -2.46 61.24 -31.26
CA LEU A 662 -3.86 61.22 -30.83
C LEU A 662 -4.19 59.91 -30.13
N SER A 663 -3.87 58.78 -30.74
CA SER A 663 -4.07 57.47 -30.11
C SER A 663 -3.32 57.33 -28.79
N ILE A 664 -2.09 57.88 -28.69
CA ILE A 664 -1.34 57.88 -27.43
C ILE A 664 -2.01 58.80 -26.40
N CYS A 665 -2.48 59.99 -26.81
CA CYS A 665 -3.19 60.92 -25.93
C CYS A 665 -4.48 60.34 -25.35
N ASP A 666 -5.25 59.60 -26.15
CA ASP A 666 -6.49 58.98 -25.70
C ASP A 666 -6.25 57.95 -24.60
N GLU A 667 -5.26 57.08 -24.78
CA GLU A 667 -4.87 56.07 -23.78
C GLU A 667 -4.32 56.73 -22.51
N ILE A 668 -3.53 57.80 -22.65
CA ILE A 668 -3.04 58.58 -21.49
C ILE A 668 -4.21 59.22 -20.76
N ALA A 669 -5.13 59.86 -21.47
CA ALA A 669 -6.27 60.56 -20.89
C ALA A 669 -7.19 59.58 -20.13
N GLN A 670 -7.42 58.40 -20.69
CA GLN A 670 -8.20 57.34 -20.06
C GLN A 670 -7.50 56.81 -18.81
N ALA A 671 -6.19 56.58 -18.86
CA ALA A 671 -5.44 56.04 -17.73
C ALA A 671 -5.28 57.06 -16.58
N THR A 672 -4.98 58.33 -16.88
CA THR A 672 -4.71 59.36 -15.85
C THR A 672 -5.96 60.14 -15.44
N ASN A 673 -7.10 59.91 -16.09
CA ASN A 673 -8.34 60.68 -15.93
C ASN A 673 -8.13 62.19 -16.13
N HIS A 674 -7.18 62.56 -17.02
CA HIS A 674 -6.85 63.94 -17.37
C HIS A 674 -7.33 64.20 -18.80
N PRO A 675 -8.07 65.29 -19.08
CA PRO A 675 -8.66 65.53 -20.40
C PRO A 675 -7.58 65.57 -21.49
N ALA A 676 -7.84 64.88 -22.61
CA ALA A 676 -7.01 64.90 -23.81
C ALA A 676 -6.98 66.32 -24.42
N PRO A 677 -5.91 66.69 -25.16
CA PRO A 677 -5.89 67.93 -25.93
C PRO A 677 -6.92 67.89 -27.08
N SER A 678 -7.32 69.07 -27.59
CA SER A 678 -8.26 69.14 -28.72
C SER A 678 -7.70 68.44 -29.96
N ASP A 679 -8.48 67.55 -30.57
CA ASP A 679 -8.13 66.81 -31.79
C ASP A 679 -7.63 67.75 -32.90
N THR A 680 -8.29 68.91 -33.05
CA THR A 680 -7.90 69.92 -34.06
C THR A 680 -6.52 70.50 -33.79
N ASP A 681 -6.17 70.70 -32.53
CA ASP A 681 -4.88 71.32 -32.14
C ASP A 681 -3.75 70.30 -32.24
N LEU A 682 -4.06 69.02 -32.02
CA LEU A 682 -3.13 67.92 -32.13
C LEU A 682 -2.85 67.56 -33.60
N ILE A 683 -3.85 67.63 -34.48
CA ILE A 683 -3.65 67.43 -35.92
C ILE A 683 -2.86 68.60 -36.53
N ASN A 684 -3.17 69.85 -36.15
CA ASN A 684 -2.53 71.03 -36.72
C ASN A 684 -1.10 71.26 -36.20
N LEU A 685 -0.86 71.04 -34.89
CA LEU A 685 0.44 71.24 -34.24
C LEU A 685 0.79 70.02 -33.35
N PRO A 686 1.06 68.85 -33.95
CA PRO A 686 1.21 67.59 -33.21
C PRO A 686 2.30 67.63 -32.15
N TYR A 687 3.53 67.98 -32.53
CA TYR A 687 4.68 67.95 -31.63
C TYR A 687 4.60 68.93 -30.45
N PRO A 688 4.23 70.22 -30.65
CA PRO A 688 4.11 71.16 -29.54
C PRO A 688 2.91 70.88 -28.64
N THR A 689 1.77 70.46 -29.20
CA THR A 689 0.54 70.16 -28.44
C THR A 689 0.76 68.95 -27.53
N PHE A 690 1.35 67.86 -28.05
CA PHE A 690 1.65 66.67 -27.25
C PHE A 690 2.67 66.95 -26.14
N ARG A 691 3.73 67.72 -26.43
CA ARG A 691 4.72 68.11 -25.41
C ARG A 691 4.09 68.91 -24.27
N ARG A 692 3.21 69.87 -24.57
CA ARG A 692 2.49 70.66 -23.55
C ARG A 692 1.55 69.80 -22.73
N TYR A 693 0.89 68.84 -23.36
CA TYR A 693 0.03 67.88 -22.68
C TYR A 693 0.81 67.03 -21.66
N LEU A 694 1.96 66.46 -22.05
CA LEU A 694 2.81 65.73 -21.09
C LEU A 694 3.34 66.64 -19.96
N GLN A 695 3.63 67.91 -20.25
CA GLN A 695 4.04 68.88 -19.23
C GLN A 695 2.93 69.20 -18.22
N SER A 696 1.66 69.30 -18.65
CA SER A 696 0.55 69.55 -17.72
C SER A 696 0.34 68.37 -16.77
N LEU A 697 0.59 67.14 -17.22
CA LEU A 697 0.48 65.94 -16.38
C LEU A 697 1.49 65.92 -15.22
N ILE A 698 2.71 66.40 -15.43
CA ILE A 698 3.79 66.37 -14.42
C ILE A 698 3.81 67.59 -13.49
N GLN A 699 3.10 68.66 -13.82
CA GLN A 699 3.05 69.90 -13.01
C GLN A 699 2.13 69.79 -11.79
N SER A 700 1.25 68.77 -11.76
CA SER A 700 0.35 68.53 -10.63
C SER A 700 1.12 68.02 -9.38
N PRO A 701 0.83 68.52 -8.17
CA PRO A 701 1.54 68.11 -6.94
C PRO A 701 1.33 66.63 -6.56
N GLU A 702 0.23 66.01 -7.02
CA GLU A 702 -0.08 64.58 -6.86
C GLU A 702 0.35 63.73 -8.08
N SER A 703 1.16 64.30 -9.00
CA SER A 703 1.57 63.60 -10.22
C SER A 703 2.44 62.37 -9.94
N LYS A 704 1.91 61.21 -10.29
CA LYS A 704 2.63 59.93 -10.35
C LYS A 704 3.69 59.96 -11.45
N GLY A 705 4.70 59.11 -11.32
CA GLY A 705 5.59 58.76 -12.42
C GLY A 705 4.79 58.07 -13.53
N LEU A 706 4.98 58.48 -14.78
CA LEU A 706 4.25 57.95 -15.92
C LEU A 706 5.18 57.13 -16.82
N ILE A 707 4.83 55.87 -17.04
CA ILE A 707 5.53 54.99 -17.98
C ILE A 707 4.60 54.76 -19.17
N ILE A 708 4.97 55.30 -20.34
CA ILE A 708 4.19 55.13 -21.57
C ILE A 708 4.75 53.93 -22.32
N ALA A 709 4.04 52.80 -22.28
CA ALA A 709 4.40 51.58 -22.96
C ALA A 709 3.81 51.56 -24.38
N LEU A 710 4.67 51.61 -25.40
CA LEU A 710 4.29 51.49 -26.80
C LEU A 710 4.58 50.05 -27.25
N ASP A 711 3.54 49.24 -27.35
CA ASP A 711 3.64 47.86 -27.85
C ASP A 711 3.51 47.82 -29.38
N GLU A 712 4.11 46.80 -29.99
CA GLU A 712 4.17 46.60 -31.45
C GLU A 712 4.85 47.79 -32.17
N PHE A 713 6.00 48.22 -31.61
CA PHE A 713 6.78 49.37 -32.06
C PHE A 713 7.20 49.30 -33.53
N GLU A 714 7.36 48.10 -34.09
CA GLU A 714 7.60 47.86 -35.53
C GLU A 714 6.57 48.55 -36.44
N LYS A 715 5.34 48.82 -35.97
CA LYS A 715 4.33 49.52 -36.77
C LYS A 715 4.73 50.94 -37.16
N LEU A 716 5.51 51.62 -36.32
CA LEU A 716 6.04 52.94 -36.68
C LEU A 716 7.05 52.84 -37.81
N GLU A 717 7.86 51.78 -37.83
CA GLU A 717 8.80 51.51 -38.91
C GLU A 717 8.07 51.20 -40.23
N ASP A 718 7.01 50.37 -40.18
CA ASP A 718 6.14 50.09 -41.33
C ASP A 718 5.58 51.41 -41.92
N LEU A 719 5.13 52.33 -41.08
CA LEU A 719 4.58 53.62 -41.49
C LEU A 719 5.64 54.56 -42.09
N ILE A 720 6.86 54.56 -41.54
CA ILE A 720 7.99 55.34 -42.09
C ILE A 720 8.38 54.80 -43.46
N LYS A 721 8.53 53.47 -43.60
CA LYS A 721 8.82 52.80 -44.89
C LYS A 721 7.73 53.05 -45.93
N ALA A 722 6.48 53.12 -45.50
CA ALA A 722 5.34 53.46 -46.35
C ALA A 722 5.23 54.97 -46.67
N ASN A 723 6.17 55.82 -46.24
CA ASN A 723 6.15 57.28 -46.36
C ASN A 723 4.90 57.95 -45.75
N LYS A 724 4.26 57.29 -44.78
CA LYS A 724 3.09 57.80 -44.04
C LYS A 724 3.50 58.57 -42.78
N LEU A 725 4.71 58.36 -42.28
CA LEU A 725 5.28 59.04 -41.10
C LEU A 725 6.68 59.56 -41.40
N SER A 726 7.00 60.77 -40.93
CA SER A 726 8.35 61.34 -41.11
C SER A 726 9.39 60.62 -40.23
N PRO A 727 10.60 60.33 -40.75
CA PRO A 727 11.71 59.80 -39.93
C PRO A 727 12.05 60.69 -38.70
N ASP A 728 11.81 62.00 -38.80
CA ASP A 728 12.04 62.96 -37.70
C ASP A 728 11.16 62.68 -36.46
N PHE A 729 10.10 61.89 -36.60
CA PHE A 729 9.24 61.49 -35.49
C PHE A 729 10.03 60.76 -34.38
N LEU A 730 11.02 59.95 -34.75
CA LEU A 730 11.85 59.22 -33.79
C LEU A 730 12.82 60.16 -33.06
N SER A 731 13.36 61.15 -33.77
CA SER A 731 14.14 62.23 -33.16
C SER A 731 13.30 63.03 -32.15
N TYR A 732 12.02 63.24 -32.45
CA TYR A 732 11.08 63.86 -31.51
C TYR A 732 10.83 62.99 -30.27
N LEU A 733 10.52 61.69 -30.44
CA LEU A 733 10.36 60.76 -29.32
C LEU A 733 11.61 60.72 -28.44
N ARG A 734 12.82 60.77 -29.03
CA ARG A 734 14.08 60.88 -28.28
C ARG A 734 14.09 62.08 -27.35
N GLY A 735 13.67 63.24 -27.88
CA GLY A 735 13.58 64.48 -27.13
C GLY A 735 12.56 64.41 -26.00
N LEU A 736 11.55 63.54 -26.09
CA LEU A 736 10.59 63.30 -25.01
C LEU A 736 11.13 62.38 -23.92
N VAL A 737 11.90 61.34 -24.29
CA VAL A 737 12.57 60.43 -23.34
C VAL A 737 13.44 61.21 -22.33
N GLN A 738 14.06 62.31 -22.78
CA GLN A 738 14.94 63.14 -21.94
C GLN A 738 14.21 64.34 -21.29
N MET A 739 12.89 64.45 -21.44
CA MET A 739 12.16 65.66 -21.08
C MET A 739 11.98 65.83 -19.56
N SER A 740 11.77 64.74 -18.81
CA SER A 740 11.42 64.80 -17.39
C SER A 740 11.83 63.51 -16.68
N PRO A 741 12.33 63.57 -15.43
CA PRO A 741 12.61 62.37 -14.64
C PRO A 741 11.36 61.61 -14.20
N LYS A 742 10.16 62.22 -14.34
CA LYS A 742 8.85 61.61 -14.02
C LYS A 742 8.19 60.91 -15.20
N ILE A 743 8.78 60.95 -16.40
CA ILE A 743 8.22 60.29 -17.59
C ILE A 743 9.26 59.33 -18.15
N ALA A 744 8.86 58.08 -18.39
CA ALA A 744 9.63 57.10 -19.12
C ALA A 744 8.80 56.43 -20.21
N PHE A 745 9.48 55.85 -21.19
CA PHE A 745 8.86 55.07 -22.25
C PHE A 745 9.32 53.61 -22.17
N ALA A 746 8.41 52.69 -22.47
CA ALA A 746 8.71 51.29 -22.66
C ALA A 746 8.34 50.89 -24.09
N PHE A 747 9.33 50.69 -24.95
CA PHE A 747 9.09 50.30 -26.34
C PHE A 747 9.16 48.78 -26.46
N ALA A 748 8.08 48.11 -26.84
CA ALA A 748 8.06 46.66 -27.04
C ALA A 748 7.93 46.31 -28.53
N GLY A 749 8.81 45.43 -29.03
CA GLY A 749 8.84 45.10 -30.45
C GLY A 749 9.66 43.87 -30.83
N LEU A 750 9.70 43.59 -32.13
CA LEU A 750 10.30 42.37 -32.70
C LEU A 750 11.82 42.39 -32.83
N HIS A 751 12.38 43.50 -33.30
CA HIS A 751 13.77 43.57 -33.74
C HIS A 751 14.73 44.01 -32.64
N THR A 752 15.96 43.49 -32.70
CA THR A 752 17.09 44.04 -31.93
C THR A 752 17.47 45.39 -32.52
N LEU A 753 18.03 46.27 -31.71
CA LEU A 753 18.46 47.61 -32.11
C LEU A 753 19.49 47.61 -33.27
N GLU A 754 20.17 46.48 -33.44
CA GLU A 754 21.24 46.23 -34.43
C GLU A 754 20.69 45.78 -35.80
N GLU A 755 19.44 45.30 -35.86
CA GLU A 755 18.75 44.90 -37.10
C GLU A 755 17.98 46.06 -37.75
N MET A 756 17.73 47.13 -36.99
CA MET A 756 17.13 48.36 -37.51
C MET A 756 18.24 49.15 -38.24
N THR A 757 18.57 48.72 -39.47
CA THR A 757 19.69 49.19 -40.31
C THR A 757 19.60 50.64 -40.80
N GLU A 758 18.81 51.49 -40.15
CA GLU A 758 18.63 52.89 -40.55
C GLU A 758 19.31 53.84 -39.55
N ASP A 759 20.07 54.80 -40.07
CA ASP A 759 20.94 55.72 -39.30
C ASP A 759 20.20 56.50 -38.19
N TYR A 760 18.88 56.65 -38.29
CA TYR A 760 18.06 57.41 -37.36
C TYR A 760 17.67 56.64 -36.08
N PHE A 761 17.75 55.30 -36.05
CA PHE A 761 17.44 54.51 -34.84
C PHE A 761 18.62 54.45 -33.86
N SER A 762 19.85 54.45 -34.37
CA SER A 762 21.09 54.39 -33.56
C SER A 762 21.15 55.48 -32.47
N PRO A 763 20.89 56.77 -32.76
CA PRO A 763 20.92 57.82 -31.74
C PRO A 763 19.73 57.76 -30.77
N PHE A 764 18.55 57.34 -31.22
CA PHE A 764 17.35 57.20 -30.40
C PHE A 764 17.55 56.18 -29.28
N PHE A 765 18.18 55.06 -29.62
CA PHE A 765 18.32 53.95 -28.69
C PHE A 765 19.48 54.09 -27.70
N ALA A 766 20.47 54.94 -27.97
CA ALA A 766 21.50 55.30 -26.97
C ALA A 766 20.90 55.97 -25.71
N SER A 767 19.65 56.43 -25.78
CA SER A 767 18.93 57.07 -24.67
C SER A 767 18.04 56.12 -23.87
N VAL A 768 17.99 54.80 -24.19
CA VAL A 768 17.10 53.82 -23.56
C VAL A 768 17.80 52.50 -23.26
N ILE A 769 17.30 51.74 -22.29
CA ILE A 769 17.94 50.53 -21.80
C ILE A 769 17.36 49.29 -22.52
N PRO A 770 18.18 48.50 -23.24
CA PRO A 770 17.71 47.30 -23.92
C PRO A 770 17.53 46.13 -22.93
N ILE A 771 16.35 45.51 -22.95
CA ILE A 771 15.99 44.34 -22.14
C ILE A 771 15.48 43.24 -23.07
N ARG A 772 16.19 42.10 -23.05
CA ARG A 772 15.90 40.95 -23.90
C ARG A 772 14.94 39.99 -23.21
N LEU A 773 13.87 39.57 -23.90
CA LEU A 773 13.05 38.43 -23.49
C LEU A 773 13.52 37.15 -24.19
N SER A 774 14.09 36.21 -23.42
CA SER A 774 14.53 34.89 -23.88
C SER A 774 13.45 33.81 -23.76
N PHE A 775 13.74 32.54 -24.06
CA PHE A 775 12.87 31.42 -23.67
C PHE A 775 12.83 31.22 -22.14
N LEU A 776 11.81 30.51 -21.66
CA LEU A 776 11.71 30.06 -20.27
C LEU A 776 12.79 29.01 -19.99
N ASP A 777 13.28 28.98 -18.76
CA ASP A 777 14.12 27.89 -18.30
C ASP A 777 13.27 26.65 -17.95
N ARG A 778 13.96 25.54 -17.67
CA ARG A 778 13.29 24.26 -17.38
C ARG A 778 12.46 24.32 -16.09
N ALA A 779 12.92 25.06 -15.09
CA ALA A 779 12.19 25.25 -13.84
C ALA A 779 10.89 26.04 -14.05
N SER A 780 10.93 27.15 -14.78
CA SER A 780 9.75 27.96 -15.09
C SER A 780 8.75 27.24 -15.98
N THR A 781 9.24 26.45 -16.95
CA THR A 781 8.40 25.60 -17.80
C THR A 781 7.64 24.57 -16.97
N ARG A 782 8.34 23.92 -16.02
CA ARG A 782 7.71 22.99 -15.08
C ARG A 782 6.70 23.70 -14.17
N GLN A 783 7.03 24.88 -13.65
CA GLN A 783 6.12 25.64 -12.80
C GLN A 783 4.83 26.02 -13.54
N LEU A 784 4.93 26.48 -14.79
CA LEU A 784 3.80 26.84 -15.64
C LEU A 784 2.86 25.63 -15.88
N LEU A 785 3.41 24.46 -16.15
CA LEU A 785 2.63 23.25 -16.43
C LEU A 785 2.09 22.56 -15.16
N ALA A 786 2.85 22.60 -14.07
CA ALA A 786 2.49 21.89 -12.83
C ALA A 786 1.36 22.58 -12.06
N ASN A 787 1.21 23.90 -12.19
CA ASN A 787 0.15 24.63 -11.50
C ASN A 787 -0.38 25.80 -12.35
N PRO A 788 -1.08 25.51 -13.45
CA PRO A 788 -1.58 26.55 -14.35
C PRO A 788 -2.73 27.36 -13.73
N SER A 789 -3.50 26.79 -12.79
CA SER A 789 -4.50 27.51 -11.99
C SER A 789 -4.74 26.84 -10.64
N ASP A 790 -5.25 27.60 -9.67
CA ASP A 790 -5.39 27.16 -8.27
C ASP A 790 -6.27 25.91 -8.08
N ASP A 791 -7.20 25.64 -9.00
CA ASP A 791 -8.16 24.53 -8.97
C ASP A 791 -8.03 23.59 -10.19
N PHE A 792 -6.86 23.53 -10.83
CA PHE A 792 -6.66 22.63 -11.98
C PHE A 792 -6.70 21.14 -11.57
N PRO A 793 -7.59 20.31 -12.13
CA PRO A 793 -7.84 18.94 -11.63
C PRO A 793 -7.00 17.84 -12.29
N LEU A 794 -6.20 18.16 -13.31
CA LEU A 794 -5.39 17.19 -14.07
C LEU A 794 -3.91 17.31 -13.69
N ASP A 795 -3.19 16.19 -13.73
CA ASP A 795 -1.78 16.12 -13.39
C ASP A 795 -0.91 15.71 -14.59
N TYR A 796 0.40 15.93 -14.50
CA TYR A 796 1.38 15.53 -15.51
C TYR A 796 2.29 14.43 -14.95
N ALA A 797 2.66 13.46 -15.78
CA ALA A 797 3.73 12.53 -15.41
C ALA A 797 5.06 13.30 -15.22
N PRO A 798 5.91 12.94 -14.24
CA PRO A 798 7.17 13.66 -13.99
C PRO A 798 8.08 13.80 -15.21
N ASP A 799 8.15 12.76 -16.05
CA ASP A 799 8.97 12.72 -17.25
C ASP A 799 8.41 13.64 -18.36
N LEU A 800 7.12 13.97 -18.30
CA LEU A 800 6.42 14.74 -19.32
C LEU A 800 6.85 16.22 -19.31
N TYR A 801 7.23 16.77 -18.16
CA TYR A 801 7.73 18.14 -18.07
C TYR A 801 9.01 18.34 -18.88
N ASP A 802 9.91 17.37 -18.78
CA ASP A 802 11.20 17.38 -19.45
C ASP A 802 11.01 17.18 -20.96
N GLU A 803 10.14 16.26 -21.37
CA GLU A 803 9.82 16.04 -22.79
C GLU A 803 9.16 17.28 -23.43
N ILE A 804 8.21 17.94 -22.74
CA ILE A 804 7.60 19.19 -23.23
C ILE A 804 8.67 20.28 -23.36
N PHE A 805 9.58 20.38 -22.39
CA PHE A 805 10.69 21.33 -22.48
C PHE A 805 11.59 21.02 -23.68
N ASP A 806 11.96 19.77 -23.90
CA ASP A 806 12.86 19.38 -24.98
C ASP A 806 12.23 19.59 -26.37
N LEU A 807 10.91 19.41 -26.49
CA LEU A 807 10.18 19.71 -27.72
C LEU A 807 10.07 21.22 -28.02
N THR A 808 9.95 22.04 -26.99
CA THR A 808 9.66 23.48 -27.12
C THR A 808 10.86 24.39 -26.88
N ALA A 809 11.93 23.86 -26.30
CA ALA A 809 13.06 24.58 -25.71
C ALA A 809 12.63 25.69 -24.71
N GLY A 810 11.46 25.55 -24.07
CA GLY A 810 10.90 26.56 -23.17
C GLY A 810 10.28 27.78 -23.87
N GLN A 811 9.96 27.69 -25.17
CA GLN A 811 9.27 28.76 -25.88
C GLN A 811 7.86 28.98 -25.26
N PRO A 812 7.55 30.17 -24.70
CA PRO A 812 6.36 30.35 -23.85
C PRO A 812 5.03 29.97 -24.51
N TYR A 813 4.83 30.36 -25.77
CA TYR A 813 3.60 30.10 -26.50
C TYR A 813 3.43 28.62 -26.87
N LEU A 814 4.50 27.92 -27.22
CA LEU A 814 4.46 26.50 -27.55
C LEU A 814 4.22 25.65 -26.30
N VAL A 815 4.80 26.03 -25.15
CA VAL A 815 4.50 25.37 -23.86
C VAL A 815 3.01 25.52 -23.53
N GLN A 816 2.46 26.73 -23.63
CA GLN A 816 1.03 27.00 -23.47
C GLN A 816 0.18 26.24 -24.49
N LEU A 817 0.60 26.18 -25.75
CA LEU A 817 -0.09 25.46 -26.82
C LEU A 817 -0.17 23.95 -26.55
N LEU A 818 0.92 23.33 -26.09
CA LEU A 818 0.92 21.91 -25.75
C LEU A 818 0.02 21.63 -24.54
N GLY A 819 0.10 22.43 -23.49
CA GLY A 819 -0.81 22.34 -22.34
C GLY A 819 -2.27 22.48 -22.77
N PHE A 820 -2.56 23.44 -23.64
CA PHE A 820 -3.90 23.66 -24.19
C PHE A 820 -4.42 22.44 -24.96
N GLN A 821 -3.59 21.84 -25.82
CA GLN A 821 -3.97 20.67 -26.62
C GLN A 821 -4.14 19.41 -25.77
N LEU A 822 -3.33 19.24 -24.72
CA LEU A 822 -3.45 18.12 -23.78
C LEU A 822 -4.82 18.14 -23.08
N VAL A 823 -5.22 19.29 -22.52
CA VAL A 823 -6.52 19.45 -21.87
C VAL A 823 -7.67 19.24 -22.87
N ARG A 824 -7.55 19.81 -24.08
CA ARG A 824 -8.55 19.62 -25.15
C ARG A 824 -8.72 18.14 -25.51
N ARG A 825 -7.62 17.42 -25.69
CA ARG A 825 -7.62 15.99 -26.03
C ARG A 825 -8.22 15.15 -24.89
N TYR A 826 -7.87 15.45 -23.65
CA TYR A 826 -8.47 14.79 -22.48
C TYR A 826 -9.98 14.97 -22.46
N ASN A 827 -10.45 16.21 -22.62
CA ASN A 827 -11.87 16.49 -22.63
C ASN A 827 -12.62 15.74 -23.74
N ALA A 828 -12.06 15.71 -24.95
CA ALA A 828 -12.64 14.98 -26.07
C ALA A 828 -12.73 13.47 -25.79
N GLN A 829 -11.69 12.86 -25.21
CA GLN A 829 -11.69 11.42 -24.95
C GLN A 829 -12.62 11.02 -23.80
N VAL A 830 -12.64 11.78 -22.72
CA VAL A 830 -13.42 11.43 -21.53
C VAL A 830 -14.88 11.82 -21.69
N PHE A 831 -15.18 13.04 -22.16
CA PHE A 831 -16.55 13.55 -22.20
C PHE A 831 -17.25 13.35 -23.54
N GLU A 832 -16.55 13.43 -24.67
CA GLU A 832 -17.18 13.24 -25.99
C GLU A 832 -17.20 11.77 -26.40
N GLN A 833 -16.12 11.02 -26.11
CA GLN A 833 -15.97 9.61 -26.51
C GLN A 833 -16.30 8.61 -25.38
N GLY A 834 -16.51 9.08 -24.14
CA GLY A 834 -16.88 8.23 -23.00
C GLY A 834 -15.81 7.21 -22.59
N ARG A 835 -14.52 7.49 -22.84
CA ARG A 835 -13.42 6.61 -22.43
C ARG A 835 -13.10 6.82 -20.95
N ASP A 836 -12.98 5.72 -20.22
CA ASP A 836 -12.43 5.73 -18.86
C ASP A 836 -10.91 5.90 -18.92
N ARG A 837 -10.39 6.90 -18.20
CA ARG A 837 -9.01 7.38 -18.37
C ARG A 837 -8.45 7.94 -17.07
N SER A 838 -7.15 7.73 -16.83
CA SER A 838 -6.42 8.40 -15.76
C SER A 838 -6.45 9.93 -15.90
N HIS A 839 -6.54 10.63 -14.76
CA HIS A 839 -6.49 12.10 -14.69
C HIS A 839 -5.06 12.67 -14.78
N GLN A 840 -4.10 11.85 -15.22
CA GLN A 840 -2.71 12.22 -15.44
C GLN A 840 -2.38 12.10 -16.93
N PHE A 841 -1.74 13.12 -17.48
CA PHE A 841 -1.20 13.13 -18.84
C PHE A 841 0.04 12.24 -18.95
N SER A 842 0.11 11.45 -20.02
CA SER A 842 1.23 10.56 -20.31
C SER A 842 2.02 11.02 -21.55
N ILE A 843 3.19 10.41 -21.74
CA ILE A 843 4.03 10.62 -22.93
C ILE A 843 3.26 10.21 -24.21
N ASP A 844 2.39 9.21 -24.13
CA ASP A 844 1.57 8.78 -25.27
C ASP A 844 0.60 9.87 -25.75
N ASP A 845 0.09 10.71 -24.84
CA ASP A 845 -0.76 11.84 -25.23
C ASP A 845 0.00 12.90 -25.99
N LEU A 846 1.17 13.24 -25.48
CA LEU A 846 2.04 14.22 -26.08
C LEU A 846 2.52 13.74 -27.45
N THR A 847 2.87 12.46 -27.56
CA THR A 847 3.21 11.82 -28.84
C THR A 847 2.03 11.92 -29.82
N ALA A 848 0.82 11.57 -29.40
CA ALA A 848 -0.36 11.64 -30.26
C ALA A 848 -0.70 13.07 -30.70
N ILE A 849 -0.44 14.09 -29.88
CA ILE A 849 -0.64 15.50 -30.23
C ILE A 849 0.44 15.96 -31.22
N THR A 850 1.70 15.61 -30.97
CA THR A 850 2.84 16.07 -31.77
C THR A 850 2.93 15.41 -33.16
N GLU A 851 2.37 14.22 -33.31
CA GLU A 851 2.20 13.55 -34.61
C GLU A 851 1.00 14.09 -35.41
N SER A 852 0.02 14.70 -34.73
CA SER A 852 -1.17 15.26 -35.39
C SER A 852 -0.85 16.51 -36.22
N SER A 853 -1.55 16.71 -37.35
CA SER A 853 -1.52 17.97 -38.11
C SER A 853 -2.10 19.14 -37.32
N ASP A 854 -3.09 18.86 -36.46
CA ASP A 854 -3.84 19.86 -35.71
C ASP A 854 -2.94 20.73 -34.83
N LEU A 855 -1.86 20.20 -34.28
CA LEU A 855 -0.90 20.99 -33.50
C LEU A 855 -0.29 22.11 -34.36
N TYR A 856 0.14 21.79 -35.57
CA TYR A 856 0.78 22.74 -36.47
C TYR A 856 -0.21 23.73 -37.07
N ASP A 857 -1.46 23.32 -37.30
CA ASP A 857 -2.53 24.22 -37.75
C ASP A 857 -2.94 25.21 -36.66
N ASN A 858 -3.12 24.76 -35.42
CA ASN A 858 -3.44 25.62 -34.29
C ASN A 858 -2.25 26.53 -33.91
N GLY A 859 -1.01 26.05 -34.10
CA GLY A 859 0.23 26.80 -33.88
C GLY A 859 0.71 27.62 -35.07
N ARG A 860 -0.07 27.69 -36.17
CA ARG A 860 0.38 28.21 -37.47
C ARG A 860 1.04 29.57 -37.36
N TYR A 861 0.43 30.50 -36.60
CA TYR A 861 0.94 31.86 -36.41
C TYR A 861 2.37 31.93 -35.88
N TYR A 862 2.78 30.97 -35.04
CA TYR A 862 4.15 30.88 -34.60
C TYR A 862 5.04 30.32 -35.71
N PHE A 863 4.74 29.12 -36.22
CA PHE A 863 5.60 28.42 -37.17
C PHE A 863 5.78 29.19 -38.49
N THR A 864 4.69 29.64 -39.11
CA THR A 864 4.77 30.47 -40.33
C THR A 864 5.35 31.83 -40.03
N GLY A 865 5.12 32.38 -38.83
CA GLY A 865 5.66 33.66 -38.41
C GLY A 865 7.19 33.65 -38.34
N VAL A 866 7.77 32.65 -37.68
CA VAL A 866 9.23 32.43 -37.59
C VAL A 866 9.79 32.20 -39.00
N TRP A 867 9.12 31.38 -39.81
CA TRP A 867 9.54 31.06 -41.18
C TRP A 867 9.55 32.29 -42.10
N GLN A 868 8.49 33.10 -42.08
CA GLN A 868 8.41 34.33 -42.86
C GLN A 868 9.43 35.36 -42.40
N GLN A 869 9.72 35.43 -41.11
CA GLN A 869 10.77 36.32 -40.59
C GLN A 869 12.14 35.90 -41.10
N ALA A 870 12.44 34.59 -41.16
CA ALA A 870 13.66 34.09 -41.79
C ALA A 870 13.72 34.35 -43.32
N ALA A 871 12.61 34.71 -43.96
CA ALA A 871 12.62 35.14 -45.37
C ALA A 871 13.09 36.59 -45.54
N GLN A 872 13.07 37.37 -44.46
CA GLN A 872 13.47 38.77 -44.46
C GLN A 872 15.01 38.89 -44.41
N SER A 873 15.51 40.12 -44.39
CA SER A 873 16.95 40.39 -44.33
C SER A 873 17.56 39.86 -43.02
N PRO A 874 18.78 39.29 -43.02
CA PRO A 874 19.65 38.97 -44.17
C PRO A 874 19.14 37.77 -45.01
N PRO A 875 19.36 37.76 -46.34
CA PRO A 875 18.97 36.64 -47.20
C PRO A 875 19.74 35.34 -46.88
N GLY A 876 19.16 34.18 -47.20
CA GLY A 876 19.80 32.86 -47.04
C GLY A 876 19.49 32.11 -45.74
N GLN A 877 18.78 32.74 -44.79
CA GLN A 877 18.41 32.09 -43.52
C GLN A 877 17.51 30.86 -43.72
N GLN A 878 16.50 30.92 -44.59
CA GLN A 878 15.62 29.78 -44.86
C GLN A 878 16.37 28.58 -45.45
N ASP A 879 17.38 28.82 -46.28
CA ASP A 879 18.16 27.76 -46.90
C ASP A 879 19.07 27.07 -45.87
N ILE A 880 19.65 27.85 -44.94
CA ILE A 880 20.37 27.31 -43.79
C ILE A 880 19.43 26.46 -42.93
N LEU A 881 18.23 26.95 -42.61
CA LEU A 881 17.25 26.20 -41.82
C LEU A 881 16.86 24.87 -42.48
N LYS A 882 16.68 24.85 -43.81
CA LYS A 882 16.43 23.60 -44.56
C LYS A 882 17.62 22.64 -44.45
N ALA A 883 18.85 23.15 -44.58
CA ALA A 883 20.06 22.32 -44.52
C ALA A 883 20.24 21.63 -43.16
N ILE A 884 19.94 22.31 -42.05
CA ILE A 884 20.12 21.78 -40.69
C ILE A 884 18.87 21.06 -40.13
N ALA A 885 17.75 21.03 -40.87
CA ALA A 885 16.48 20.50 -40.36
C ALA A 885 16.53 18.98 -40.10
N HIS A 886 17.13 18.20 -41.01
CA HIS A 886 17.24 16.75 -40.84
C HIS A 886 18.28 16.38 -39.77
N GLN A 887 19.43 17.05 -39.77
CA GLN A 887 20.52 16.83 -38.83
C GLN A 887 21.31 18.12 -38.65
N GLY A 888 21.75 18.42 -37.43
CA GLY A 888 22.64 19.55 -37.18
C GLY A 888 23.97 19.39 -37.92
N LEU A 889 24.46 20.48 -38.52
CA LEU A 889 25.65 20.48 -39.36
C LEU A 889 26.75 21.35 -38.76
N SER A 890 28.01 20.95 -38.95
CA SER A 890 29.15 21.80 -38.58
C SER A 890 29.29 22.97 -39.55
N ARG A 891 29.92 24.04 -39.07
CA ARG A 891 30.21 25.23 -39.90
C ARG A 891 30.92 24.88 -41.20
N ASP A 892 31.91 23.98 -41.14
CA ASP A 892 32.71 23.59 -42.31
C ASP A 892 31.86 22.92 -43.42
N VAL A 893 30.82 22.17 -43.05
CA VAL A 893 29.92 21.51 -44.01
C VAL A 893 28.94 22.52 -44.63
N LEU A 894 28.45 23.47 -43.82
CA LEU A 894 27.56 24.54 -44.30
C LEU A 894 28.30 25.47 -45.28
N LEU A 895 29.56 25.83 -44.99
CA LEU A 895 30.38 26.68 -45.87
C LEU A 895 30.72 26.05 -47.23
N GLN A 896 30.49 24.74 -47.43
CA GLN A 896 30.60 24.11 -48.74
C GLN A 896 29.44 24.46 -49.68
N HIS A 897 28.30 24.88 -49.11
CA HIS A 897 27.04 25.11 -49.83
C HIS A 897 26.61 26.57 -49.84
N PHE A 898 27.19 27.41 -48.97
CA PHE A 898 26.82 28.82 -48.81
C PHE A 898 28.03 29.74 -48.93
N ASP A 899 27.81 30.96 -49.43
CA ASP A 899 28.84 32.01 -49.42
C ASP A 899 29.19 32.38 -47.97
N PRO A 900 30.49 32.41 -47.57
CA PRO A 900 30.88 32.60 -46.17
C PRO A 900 30.39 33.91 -45.55
N ALA A 901 30.43 35.01 -46.30
CA ALA A 901 30.02 36.31 -45.79
C ALA A 901 28.50 36.39 -45.56
N GLN A 902 27.72 35.84 -46.49
CA GLN A 902 26.27 35.71 -46.33
C GLN A 902 25.91 34.73 -45.22
N PHE A 903 26.60 33.59 -45.12
CA PHE A 903 26.38 32.58 -44.09
C PHE A 903 26.60 33.14 -42.69
N ASP A 904 27.74 33.78 -42.42
CA ASP A 904 28.07 34.32 -41.10
C ASP A 904 27.04 35.38 -40.66
N THR A 905 26.56 36.19 -41.61
CA THR A 905 25.54 37.21 -41.33
C THR A 905 24.16 36.58 -41.05
N ALA A 906 23.76 35.58 -41.84
CA ALA A 906 22.47 34.90 -41.71
C ALA A 906 22.39 34.00 -40.48
N ILE A 907 23.44 33.22 -40.17
CA ILE A 907 23.45 32.32 -38.99
C ILE A 907 23.45 33.12 -37.70
N GLU A 908 24.17 34.25 -37.64
CA GLU A 908 24.19 35.10 -36.46
C GLU A 908 22.84 35.80 -36.26
N ALA A 909 22.15 36.20 -37.33
CA ALA A 909 20.76 36.70 -37.24
C ALA A 909 19.81 35.64 -36.66
N LEU A 910 19.88 34.40 -37.17
CA LEU A 910 19.08 33.27 -36.64
C LEU A 910 19.41 32.97 -35.16
N ARG A 911 20.67 33.11 -34.75
CA ARG A 911 21.12 32.90 -33.37
C ARG A 911 20.61 33.99 -32.44
N ARG A 912 20.67 35.27 -32.84
CA ARG A 912 20.15 36.40 -32.07
C ARG A 912 18.65 36.27 -31.81
N HIS A 913 17.91 35.74 -32.79
CA HIS A 913 16.47 35.48 -32.68
C HIS A 913 16.09 34.17 -31.96
N ASP A 914 17.04 33.47 -31.35
CA ASP A 914 16.80 32.18 -30.68
C ASP A 914 16.20 31.09 -31.59
N VAL A 915 16.42 31.17 -32.92
CA VAL A 915 15.95 30.16 -33.88
C VAL A 915 16.92 29.00 -33.96
N VAL A 916 18.23 29.28 -33.92
CA VAL A 916 19.30 28.28 -33.93
C VAL A 916 20.21 28.41 -32.73
N HIS A 917 20.92 27.34 -32.40
CA HIS A 917 21.94 27.31 -31.37
C HIS A 917 23.06 26.35 -31.77
N GLU A 918 24.23 26.54 -31.15
CA GLU A 918 25.40 25.70 -31.38
C GLU A 918 25.52 24.67 -30.25
N VAL A 919 25.53 23.39 -30.61
CA VAL A 919 25.75 22.26 -29.69
C VAL A 919 26.90 21.43 -30.24
N ASN A 920 27.96 21.22 -29.45
CA ASN A 920 29.11 20.42 -29.85
C ASN A 920 29.68 20.78 -31.24
N GLN A 921 29.83 22.09 -31.52
CA GLN A 921 30.31 22.62 -32.82
C GLN A 921 29.38 22.35 -34.03
N THR A 922 28.12 21.97 -33.77
CA THR A 922 27.10 21.80 -34.79
C THR A 922 25.96 22.79 -34.58
N TRP A 923 25.47 23.36 -35.69
CA TRP A 923 24.32 24.26 -35.69
C TRP A 923 23.03 23.48 -35.79
N CYS A 924 22.14 23.70 -34.83
CA CYS A 924 20.87 23.02 -34.70
C CYS A 924 19.73 24.04 -34.56
N ILE A 925 18.57 23.71 -35.13
CA ILE A 925 17.33 24.44 -34.82
C ILE A 925 17.04 24.26 -33.33
N LYS A 926 16.79 25.37 -32.63
CA LYS A 926 16.64 25.39 -31.16
C LYS A 926 15.34 24.74 -30.71
N VAL A 927 14.25 25.01 -31.42
CA VAL A 927 12.92 24.48 -31.09
C VAL A 927 12.64 23.24 -31.95
N GLU A 928 12.56 22.07 -31.32
CA GLU A 928 12.37 20.79 -32.00
C GLU A 928 11.03 20.73 -32.76
N LEU A 929 9.93 21.27 -32.21
CA LEU A 929 8.66 21.35 -32.95
C LEU A 929 8.77 22.19 -34.23
N PHE A 930 9.58 23.25 -34.22
CA PHE A 930 9.80 24.06 -35.43
C PHE A 930 10.65 23.29 -36.45
N ARG A 931 11.67 22.53 -36.01
CA ARG A 931 12.45 21.64 -36.88
C ARG A 931 11.54 20.63 -37.59
N ARG A 932 10.65 19.96 -36.85
CA ARG A 932 9.67 19.01 -37.41
C ARG A 932 8.73 19.68 -38.40
N TRP A 933 8.29 20.90 -38.10
CA TRP A 933 7.48 21.68 -39.02
C TRP A 933 8.22 22.02 -40.33
N VAL A 934 9.49 22.44 -40.26
CA VAL A 934 10.32 22.75 -41.44
C VAL A 934 10.47 21.51 -42.33
N VAL A 935 10.78 20.34 -41.75
CA VAL A 935 10.86 19.08 -42.51
C VAL A 935 9.54 18.79 -43.23
N LYS A 936 8.43 18.78 -42.49
CA LYS A 936 7.13 18.36 -43.00
C LYS A 936 6.52 19.34 -44.01
N TYR A 937 6.66 20.65 -43.79
CA TYR A 937 5.92 21.67 -44.55
C TYR A 937 6.77 22.51 -45.49
N ALA A 938 8.08 22.66 -45.22
CA ALA A 938 8.96 23.49 -46.05
C ALA A 938 9.90 22.67 -46.94
N ILE A 939 10.18 21.40 -46.59
CA ILE A 939 11.02 20.49 -47.37
C ILE A 939 10.16 19.47 -48.13
N GLU A 940 9.27 18.74 -47.47
CA GLU A 940 8.54 17.61 -48.08
C GLU A 940 7.38 18.03 -49.02
N ASN A 941 6.85 19.25 -48.90
CA ASN A 941 5.78 19.79 -49.76
C ASN A 941 6.28 20.54 -51.01
N HIS A 942 7.60 20.59 -51.22
CA HIS A 942 8.28 21.19 -52.37
C HIS A 942 9.20 20.16 -53.02
#